data_AF-A0AAW9HFM6-F1
#
_entry.id   AF-A0AAW9HFM6-F1
#
_cell.length_a   1.000
_cell.length_b   1.000
_cell.length_c   1.000
_cell.angle_alpha   90.00
_cell.angle_beta   90.00
_cell.angle_gamma   90.00
#
_symmetry.space_group_name_H-M   'P 1'
#
loop_
_entity.id
_entity.type
_entity.pdbx_description
1 polymer ?
#
loop_
_entity_poly.entity_id
_entity_poly.type
_entity_poly.pdbx_seq_one_letter_code
_entity_poly.pdbx_strand_id
1 'polypeptide(L)'
;MRSQTHRVVATALTAGVAVALVPAGTAQAQPVSGAGEVPVADAARPVLSVEEAERNVAAAQVEVQNRQAELDQASKKNSAAQDDLKKAENEAATAATATREAEGKLGAAQKERDAAQQAVEEVKEAGQAAKDQLQEASAQAQDSAERADAAKTKHDEATADLERATEKLGEQQKLAQQKAADVEAANQALAKAEEAEAAAKAVEKRLDEEVKQLTEAEKAAQAKLDEAQEKLSKAEAERDEALKQDKAKVDAETGAVAAAMKLAEEKAAERVAAQQEMERTQKEHEAAELKLEAAKKTQAEAGAAAEKAKQEEARLATELEALQQESAQKVEAAGKLKTPMDNAKKELDEAQSKVASKRGEIKNVEQAIRTAPSDDVKKVLRARLEEHRADLQKLEAQVTEKQKLHADAKKAYEASAAQRDETLAKFEKKREERSGAILKKDETGQKLKDAQQVAKDLTTEVARKKEAAAQAKTAAQEADAAVTQANVDLQKAQQKLTEANAAAEQNKTAQDEKVAAAQGPHNDARDKHTEAAKKLADVKGQVDGLKQGWADAEKKLAAAKSDASTAREAALQATKDLGDANVKLEAAREAEKETARNLENAQKAAAQQQAQLERLIADAQKYDERAKHLQQAAEAARLAGEKAEQARAAHEKATQAVAAAREAAQQAQSAQAEAKKKLGAATVALHAAEQQLTLARQQAPAPKPDVPKPDAPKPDVPGVKPAPQPDVPTPGAPEVKPGQPEVKPEVKPGVKPETKPDTKPSTPAQPESPTAPAAKPAAPSAQPQAAAAPAARQDTSAPAQAPAKPTLAASGSEALGSIGAATLLLLAGGAVVMGRSRARHAAK
;
A
#
# COMPACT_ATOMS: atom_id res chain seq x y z
N MET A 1 -46.15 79.45 4.75
CA MET A 1 -47.57 79.86 4.60
C MET A 1 -47.94 80.76 5.75
N ARG A 2 -48.84 81.75 5.54
CA ARG A 2 -49.38 82.70 6.56
C ARG A 2 -48.31 83.65 7.14
N SER A 3 -48.60 84.90 7.56
CA SER A 3 -49.85 85.67 7.43
C SER A 3 -49.60 87.19 7.27
N GLN A 4 -50.70 87.93 7.18
CA GLN A 4 -50.87 89.39 7.25
C GLN A 4 -50.46 89.93 8.66
N THR A 5 -50.54 91.22 9.06
CA THR A 5 -51.57 92.26 8.78
C THR A 5 -51.20 93.63 9.40
N HIS A 6 -51.71 94.75 8.81
CA HIS A 6 -52.15 96.00 9.52
C HIS A 6 -51.08 96.89 10.25
N ARG A 7 -51.29 98.18 10.64
CA ARG A 7 -52.33 99.27 10.47
C ARG A 7 -51.63 100.65 10.78
N VAL A 8 -51.78 101.77 10.03
CA VAL A 8 -52.87 102.80 9.92
C VAL A 8 -52.73 104.03 10.88
N VAL A 9 -53.37 105.17 10.52
CA VAL A 9 -53.40 106.54 11.13
C VAL A 9 -52.21 107.43 10.72
N ALA A 10 -52.29 108.58 10.02
CA ALA A 10 -53.35 109.45 9.43
C ALA A 10 -53.90 110.64 10.27
N THR A 11 -53.52 111.89 9.90
CA THR A 11 -54.23 113.21 10.03
C THR A 11 -53.34 114.36 9.47
N ALA A 12 -53.76 115.63 9.27
CA ALA A 12 -54.91 116.21 8.53
C ALA A 12 -54.91 117.77 8.62
N LEU A 13 -55.31 118.48 7.53
CA LEU A 13 -55.85 119.88 7.49
C LEU A 13 -54.88 121.02 7.99
N THR A 14 -55.09 122.34 7.82
CA THR A 14 -56.18 123.18 7.23
C THR A 14 -55.64 124.54 6.72
N ALA A 15 -56.36 125.21 5.80
CA ALA A 15 -56.46 126.69 5.61
C ALA A 15 -55.18 127.53 5.24
N GLY A 16 -55.29 128.76 4.72
CA GLY A 16 -56.45 129.40 4.07
C GLY A 16 -56.46 130.95 4.00
N VAL A 17 -56.83 131.47 2.81
CA VAL A 17 -57.83 132.56 2.61
C VAL A 17 -57.45 134.06 2.83
N ALA A 18 -57.52 134.83 1.72
CA ALA A 18 -58.10 136.19 1.53
C ALA A 18 -57.29 137.54 1.61
N VAL A 19 -57.22 138.19 0.42
CA VAL A 19 -57.83 139.51 0.03
C VAL A 19 -57.24 140.88 0.46
N ALA A 20 -57.17 141.78 -0.56
CA ALA A 20 -57.13 143.27 -0.51
C ALA A 20 -55.79 143.93 -0.08
N LEU A 21 -55.51 145.22 -0.36
CA LEU A 21 -56.34 146.35 -0.84
C LEU A 21 -55.70 147.15 -2.02
N VAL A 22 -56.51 147.98 -2.68
CA VAL A 22 -56.09 149.07 -3.60
C VAL A 22 -56.08 150.40 -2.82
N PRO A 23 -55.41 151.46 -3.29
CA PRO A 23 -56.20 152.67 -3.64
C PRO A 23 -55.66 153.53 -4.81
N ALA A 24 -56.61 154.13 -5.57
CA ALA A 24 -56.62 155.45 -6.27
C ALA A 24 -55.42 155.93 -7.12
N GLY A 25 -55.58 156.78 -8.16
CA GLY A 25 -56.76 157.40 -8.80
C GLY A 25 -56.31 158.12 -10.10
N THR A 26 -57.03 158.17 -11.24
CA THR A 26 -58.34 158.79 -11.60
C THR A 26 -58.32 160.31 -11.88
N ALA A 27 -59.09 160.72 -12.92
CA ALA A 27 -59.35 162.09 -13.44
C ALA A 27 -58.17 162.75 -14.21
N GLN A 28 -58.27 163.25 -15.46
CA GLN A 28 -59.27 164.06 -16.20
C GLN A 28 -59.17 165.59 -16.01
N ALA A 29 -58.90 166.33 -17.11
CA ALA A 29 -59.65 167.53 -17.54
C ALA A 29 -59.16 168.08 -18.91
N GLN A 30 -60.06 168.80 -19.61
CA GLN A 30 -59.80 169.78 -20.69
C GLN A 30 -60.16 171.19 -20.11
N PRO A 31 -60.43 172.32 -20.83
CA PRO A 31 -60.38 172.64 -22.28
C PRO A 31 -59.89 174.09 -22.65
N VAL A 32 -60.10 174.49 -23.93
CA VAL A 32 -60.28 175.85 -24.54
C VAL A 32 -59.27 177.04 -24.43
N SER A 33 -58.94 177.57 -25.61
CA SER A 33 -59.09 178.95 -26.16
C SER A 33 -58.94 180.25 -25.32
N GLY A 34 -58.30 181.28 -25.90
CA GLY A 34 -58.39 182.70 -25.48
C GLY A 34 -57.47 183.68 -26.25
N ALA A 35 -57.77 184.99 -26.26
CA ALA A 35 -56.98 186.06 -26.93
C ALA A 35 -57.16 187.44 -26.22
N GLY A 36 -56.25 188.43 -26.44
CA GLY A 36 -56.51 189.86 -26.08
C GLY A 36 -55.30 190.82 -25.80
N GLU A 37 -54.94 191.64 -26.80
CA GLU A 37 -54.94 193.15 -26.81
C GLU A 37 -54.11 194.14 -25.91
N VAL A 38 -53.47 195.14 -26.60
CA VAL A 38 -53.11 196.57 -26.29
C VAL A 38 -52.26 196.97 -25.02
N PRO A 39 -51.74 198.23 -24.80
CA PRO A 39 -52.05 199.55 -25.43
C PRO A 39 -50.92 200.55 -25.85
N VAL A 40 -51.25 201.35 -26.88
CA VAL A 40 -51.11 202.82 -27.12
C VAL A 40 -49.86 203.62 -26.64
N ALA A 41 -49.24 204.33 -27.60
CA ALA A 41 -48.73 205.72 -27.47
C ALA A 41 -48.75 206.42 -28.85
N ASP A 42 -48.84 207.76 -28.90
CA ASP A 42 -48.99 208.58 -30.13
C ASP A 42 -47.84 209.60 -30.29
N ALA A 43 -47.46 209.89 -31.54
CA ALA A 43 -46.65 211.04 -31.94
C ALA A 43 -46.70 211.30 -33.46
N ALA A 44 -47.76 211.93 -33.97
CA ALA A 44 -47.73 212.52 -35.32
C ALA A 44 -46.63 213.60 -35.43
N ARG A 45 -45.49 213.28 -36.06
CA ARG A 45 -44.39 214.24 -36.31
C ARG A 45 -43.80 214.18 -37.72
N PRO A 46 -43.23 215.30 -38.21
CA PRO A 46 -43.27 215.61 -39.63
C PRO A 46 -42.02 215.16 -40.39
N VAL A 47 -42.20 215.00 -41.70
CA VAL A 47 -41.27 215.42 -42.77
C VAL A 47 -39.81 215.53 -42.33
N LEU A 48 -39.16 214.37 -42.15
CA LEU A 48 -37.77 214.28 -41.72
C LEU A 48 -36.83 214.92 -42.73
N SER A 49 -35.73 215.48 -42.22
CA SER A 49 -34.64 216.01 -43.04
C SER A 49 -33.85 214.88 -43.71
N VAL A 50 -33.08 215.21 -44.76
CA VAL A 50 -32.30 214.21 -45.53
C VAL A 50 -31.33 213.42 -44.64
N GLU A 51 -30.67 214.09 -43.70
CA GLU A 51 -29.62 213.51 -42.84
C GLU A 51 -30.19 212.53 -41.77
N GLU A 52 -31.45 212.70 -41.35
CA GLU A 52 -32.11 211.78 -40.42
C GLU A 52 -32.47 210.45 -41.10
N ALA A 53 -32.89 210.49 -42.37
CA ALA A 53 -33.21 209.29 -43.13
C ALA A 53 -31.97 208.41 -43.36
N GLU A 54 -30.81 209.01 -43.62
CA GLU A 54 -29.55 208.27 -43.85
C GLU A 54 -29.03 207.57 -42.58
N ARG A 55 -29.21 208.17 -41.38
CA ARG A 55 -28.90 207.51 -40.09
C ARG A 55 -29.70 206.23 -39.87
N ASN A 56 -31.00 206.24 -40.19
CA ASN A 56 -31.89 205.10 -39.93
C ASN A 56 -31.50 203.86 -40.75
N VAL A 57 -31.03 204.03 -41.99
CA VAL A 57 -30.52 202.94 -42.84
C VAL A 57 -29.28 202.29 -42.21
N ALA A 58 -28.31 203.09 -41.76
CA ALA A 58 -27.07 202.59 -41.16
C ALA A 58 -27.32 201.77 -39.88
N ALA A 59 -28.26 202.21 -39.03
CA ALA A 59 -28.64 201.47 -37.81
C ALA A 59 -29.24 200.10 -38.12
N ALA A 60 -30.10 200.00 -39.14
CA ALA A 60 -30.73 198.73 -39.53
C ALA A 60 -29.72 197.70 -40.06
N GLN A 61 -28.66 198.14 -40.75
CA GLN A 61 -27.60 197.23 -41.24
C GLN A 61 -26.81 196.57 -40.09
N VAL A 62 -26.59 197.27 -38.98
CA VAL A 62 -25.84 196.73 -37.82
C VAL A 62 -26.63 195.64 -37.10
N GLU A 63 -27.94 195.82 -36.91
CA GLU A 63 -28.79 194.79 -36.26
C GLU A 63 -28.81 193.48 -37.07
N VAL A 64 -28.85 193.55 -38.41
CA VAL A 64 -28.75 192.36 -39.27
C VAL A 64 -27.44 191.59 -39.04
N GLN A 65 -26.29 192.27 -38.96
CA GLN A 65 -25.01 191.62 -38.69
C GLN A 65 -24.96 190.95 -37.31
N ASN A 66 -25.48 191.61 -36.27
CA ASN A 66 -25.53 191.04 -34.93
C ASN A 66 -26.34 189.72 -34.88
N ARG A 67 -27.52 189.69 -35.52
CA ARG A 67 -28.37 188.48 -35.54
C ARG A 67 -27.79 187.32 -36.35
N GLN A 68 -26.96 187.60 -37.36
CA GLN A 68 -26.24 186.55 -38.10
C GLN A 68 -25.22 185.85 -37.19
N ALA A 69 -24.49 186.60 -36.37
CA ALA A 69 -23.49 186.05 -35.44
C ALA A 69 -24.12 185.17 -34.33
N GLU A 70 -25.29 185.56 -33.78
CA GLU A 70 -26.03 184.73 -32.81
C GLU A 70 -26.36 183.34 -33.39
N LEU A 71 -26.82 183.30 -34.65
CA LEU A 71 -27.23 182.07 -35.34
C LEU A 71 -26.05 181.10 -35.54
N ASP A 72 -24.92 181.60 -36.04
CA ASP A 72 -23.76 180.75 -36.36
C ASP A 72 -23.10 180.17 -35.09
N GLN A 73 -23.13 180.90 -33.97
CA GLN A 73 -22.65 180.39 -32.68
C GLN A 73 -23.59 179.31 -32.11
N ALA A 74 -24.91 179.51 -32.16
CA ALA A 74 -25.88 178.51 -31.72
C ALA A 74 -25.82 177.23 -32.59
N SER A 75 -25.59 177.39 -33.90
CA SER A 75 -25.40 176.30 -34.86
C SER A 75 -24.26 175.35 -34.47
N LYS A 76 -23.08 175.91 -34.12
CA LYS A 76 -21.92 175.11 -33.68
C LYS A 76 -22.18 174.31 -32.41
N LYS A 77 -22.87 174.90 -31.41
CA LYS A 77 -23.20 174.20 -30.16
C LYS A 77 -24.12 173.00 -30.38
N ASN A 78 -25.12 173.13 -31.24
CA ASN A 78 -26.03 172.02 -31.58
C ASN A 78 -25.29 170.85 -32.25
N SER A 79 -24.37 171.14 -33.19
CA SER A 79 -23.58 170.09 -33.84
C SER A 79 -22.77 169.25 -32.85
N ALA A 80 -22.04 169.89 -31.92
CA ALA A 80 -21.19 169.18 -30.96
C ALA A 80 -22.00 168.25 -30.04
N ALA A 81 -23.12 168.74 -29.51
CA ALA A 81 -23.96 167.96 -28.60
C ALA A 81 -24.63 166.74 -29.27
N GLN A 82 -24.84 166.76 -30.59
CA GLN A 82 -25.37 165.62 -31.35
C GLN A 82 -24.33 164.49 -31.53
N ASP A 83 -23.04 164.82 -31.60
CA ASP A 83 -21.98 163.82 -31.78
C ASP A 83 -21.61 163.11 -30.46
N ASP A 84 -21.56 163.84 -29.34
CA ASP A 84 -21.32 163.25 -28.00
C ASP A 84 -22.43 162.25 -27.62
N LEU A 85 -23.69 162.55 -27.95
CA LEU A 85 -24.84 161.66 -27.74
C LEU A 85 -24.64 160.29 -28.44
N LYS A 86 -24.26 160.29 -29.73
CA LYS A 86 -24.04 159.05 -30.50
C LYS A 86 -22.90 158.21 -29.93
N LYS A 87 -21.89 158.85 -29.34
CA LYS A 87 -20.76 158.15 -28.71
C LYS A 87 -21.23 157.38 -27.47
N ALA A 88 -22.00 158.02 -26.60
CA ALA A 88 -22.57 157.37 -25.40
C ALA A 88 -23.51 156.20 -25.77
N GLU A 89 -24.37 156.37 -26.78
CA GLU A 89 -25.35 155.34 -27.18
C GLU A 89 -24.69 154.01 -27.62
N ASN A 90 -23.52 154.06 -28.26
CA ASN A 90 -22.76 152.86 -28.66
C ASN A 90 -22.06 152.16 -27.49
N GLU A 91 -21.54 152.92 -26.52
CA GLU A 91 -20.82 152.37 -25.36
C GLU A 91 -21.79 151.59 -24.44
N ALA A 92 -23.02 152.09 -24.25
CA ALA A 92 -24.06 151.39 -23.48
C ALA A 92 -24.52 150.06 -24.13
N ALA A 93 -24.72 150.03 -25.45
CA ALA A 93 -25.13 148.84 -26.18
C ALA A 93 -24.11 147.67 -26.07
N THR A 94 -22.82 148.01 -25.98
CA THR A 94 -21.74 147.03 -25.82
C THR A 94 -21.80 146.36 -24.45
N ALA A 95 -21.94 147.13 -23.37
CA ALA A 95 -22.02 146.61 -22.00
C ALA A 95 -23.29 145.76 -21.74
N ALA A 96 -24.40 146.09 -22.39
CA ALA A 96 -25.66 145.33 -22.32
C ALA A 96 -25.50 143.86 -22.78
N THR A 97 -24.62 143.63 -23.74
CA THR A 97 -24.44 142.31 -24.38
C THR A 97 -23.60 141.38 -23.50
N ALA A 98 -22.46 141.87 -23.00
CA ALA A 98 -21.57 141.10 -22.12
C ALA A 98 -22.25 140.65 -20.82
N THR A 99 -23.18 141.46 -20.29
CA THR A 99 -23.93 141.16 -19.07
C THR A 99 -24.79 139.89 -19.22
N ARG A 100 -25.50 139.73 -20.34
CA ARG A 100 -26.39 138.59 -20.57
C ARG A 100 -25.67 137.24 -20.66
N GLU A 101 -24.46 137.22 -21.25
CA GLU A 101 -23.69 135.98 -21.37
C GLU A 101 -23.13 135.46 -20.03
N ALA A 102 -22.82 136.36 -19.09
CA ALA A 102 -22.32 135.99 -17.78
C ALA A 102 -23.43 135.36 -16.91
N GLU A 103 -24.63 135.95 -16.93
CA GLU A 103 -25.79 135.48 -16.16
C GLU A 103 -26.24 134.07 -16.58
N GLY A 104 -26.24 133.78 -17.89
CA GLY A 104 -26.63 132.45 -18.41
C GLY A 104 -25.73 131.31 -17.92
N LYS A 105 -24.46 131.58 -17.60
CA LYS A 105 -23.49 130.58 -17.11
C LYS A 105 -23.61 130.36 -15.59
N LEU A 106 -24.02 131.39 -14.83
CA LEU A 106 -24.20 131.30 -13.38
C LEU A 106 -25.35 130.34 -13.00
N GLY A 107 -26.50 130.46 -13.68
CA GLY A 107 -27.70 129.68 -13.36
C GLY A 107 -27.59 128.17 -13.59
N ALA A 108 -26.60 127.71 -14.35
CA ALA A 108 -26.29 126.30 -14.52
C ALA A 108 -25.50 125.76 -13.30
N ALA A 109 -24.38 126.40 -12.97
CA ALA A 109 -23.43 125.90 -11.97
C ALA A 109 -24.00 125.88 -10.53
N GLN A 110 -24.94 126.77 -10.20
CA GLN A 110 -25.58 126.79 -8.88
C GLN A 110 -26.43 125.53 -8.60
N LYS A 111 -27.04 124.92 -9.63
CA LYS A 111 -27.85 123.70 -9.45
C LYS A 111 -27.04 122.45 -9.11
N GLU A 112 -25.82 122.32 -9.62
CA GLU A 112 -24.97 121.17 -9.33
C GLU A 112 -24.42 121.20 -7.90
N ARG A 113 -24.04 122.40 -7.42
CA ARG A 113 -23.53 122.59 -6.04
C ARG A 113 -24.53 122.10 -4.99
N ASP A 114 -25.79 122.54 -5.10
CA ASP A 114 -26.79 122.29 -4.05
C ASP A 114 -27.20 120.82 -4.00
N ALA A 115 -27.18 120.12 -5.14
CA ALA A 115 -27.34 118.66 -5.19
C ALA A 115 -26.12 117.91 -4.64
N ALA A 116 -24.90 118.40 -4.88
CA ALA A 116 -23.68 117.77 -4.40
C ALA A 116 -23.54 117.83 -2.86
N GLN A 117 -23.92 118.95 -2.23
CA GLN A 117 -23.73 119.13 -0.79
C GLN A 117 -24.59 118.20 0.09
N GLN A 118 -25.78 117.79 -0.36
CA GLN A 118 -26.61 116.83 0.39
C GLN A 118 -26.02 115.41 0.36
N ALA A 119 -25.31 115.02 -0.69
CA ALA A 119 -24.82 113.66 -0.90
C ALA A 119 -23.50 113.33 -0.16
N VAL A 120 -22.84 114.31 0.47
CA VAL A 120 -21.54 114.11 1.14
C VAL A 120 -21.66 113.47 2.52
N GLU A 121 -22.63 113.88 3.34
CA GLU A 121 -22.77 113.35 4.71
C GLU A 121 -23.32 111.91 4.73
N GLU A 122 -24.31 111.57 3.88
CA GLU A 122 -24.83 110.19 3.78
C GLU A 122 -23.74 109.15 3.43
N VAL A 123 -22.81 109.52 2.54
CA VAL A 123 -21.70 108.64 2.12
C VAL A 123 -20.72 108.39 3.27
N LYS A 124 -20.62 109.31 4.23
CA LYS A 124 -19.62 109.31 5.29
C LYS A 124 -20.03 108.44 6.48
N GLU A 125 -21.31 108.45 6.88
CA GLU A 125 -21.82 107.51 7.89
C GLU A 125 -21.84 106.07 7.35
N ALA A 126 -22.31 105.87 6.10
CA ALA A 126 -22.36 104.55 5.48
C ALA A 126 -20.98 103.90 5.31
N GLY A 127 -19.96 104.68 4.95
CA GLY A 127 -18.59 104.19 4.76
C GLY A 127 -17.89 103.72 6.05
N GLN A 128 -18.32 104.18 7.22
CA GLN A 128 -17.76 103.74 8.50
C GLN A 128 -18.35 102.38 8.92
N ALA A 129 -19.67 102.22 8.88
CA ALA A 129 -20.35 100.98 9.25
C ALA A 129 -19.90 99.76 8.41
N ALA A 130 -19.56 99.99 7.13
CA ALA A 130 -19.03 98.96 6.24
C ALA A 130 -17.63 98.46 6.63
N LYS A 131 -16.81 99.28 7.33
CA LYS A 131 -15.45 98.91 7.76
C LYS A 131 -15.45 98.07 9.03
N ASP A 132 -16.37 98.33 9.95
CA ASP A 132 -16.51 97.55 11.19
C ASP A 132 -17.01 96.11 10.90
N GLN A 133 -18.01 95.98 10.01
CA GLN A 133 -18.51 94.66 9.54
C GLN A 133 -17.43 93.82 8.82
N LEU A 134 -16.43 94.48 8.22
CA LEU A 134 -15.34 93.81 7.52
C LEU A 134 -14.40 93.06 8.49
N GLN A 135 -14.14 93.64 9.67
CA GLN A 135 -13.27 93.00 10.67
C GLN A 135 -13.94 91.80 11.32
N GLU A 136 -15.24 91.88 11.62
CA GLU A 136 -15.97 90.78 12.24
C GLU A 136 -16.08 89.56 11.31
N ALA A 137 -16.40 89.77 10.03
CA ALA A 137 -16.43 88.71 9.02
C ALA A 137 -15.05 88.05 8.83
N SER A 138 -13.95 88.81 8.93
CA SER A 138 -12.58 88.29 8.78
C SER A 138 -12.23 87.27 9.88
N ALA A 139 -12.66 87.50 11.12
CA ALA A 139 -12.44 86.57 12.23
C ALA A 139 -13.26 85.28 12.07
N GLN A 140 -14.52 85.39 11.62
CA GLN A 140 -15.42 84.24 11.41
C GLN A 140 -14.96 83.32 10.27
N ALA A 141 -14.35 83.89 9.22
CA ALA A 141 -13.73 83.11 8.15
C ALA A 141 -12.51 82.29 8.65
N GLN A 142 -11.66 82.87 9.50
CA GLN A 142 -10.46 82.21 10.02
C GLN A 142 -10.81 81.05 10.99
N ASP A 143 -11.70 81.29 11.95
CA ASP A 143 -12.22 80.26 12.88
C ASP A 143 -12.90 79.09 12.14
N SER A 144 -13.51 79.35 10.98
CA SER A 144 -14.10 78.32 10.13
C SER A 144 -13.05 77.47 9.38
N ALA A 145 -11.92 78.07 8.99
CA ALA A 145 -10.82 77.35 8.35
C ALA A 145 -10.10 76.42 9.34
N GLU A 146 -9.77 76.90 10.55
CA GLU A 146 -9.11 76.10 11.58
C GLU A 146 -9.94 74.86 11.99
N ARG A 147 -11.27 74.95 11.96
CA ARG A 147 -12.17 73.80 12.16
C ARG A 147 -12.14 72.78 11.02
N ALA A 148 -11.89 73.20 9.78
CA ALA A 148 -11.76 72.28 8.65
C ALA A 148 -10.48 71.45 8.73
N ASP A 149 -9.35 72.07 9.11
CA ASP A 149 -8.10 71.34 9.35
C ASP A 149 -8.19 70.41 10.57
N ALA A 150 -8.81 70.86 11.68
CA ALA A 150 -9.02 70.02 12.86
C ALA A 150 -9.96 68.82 12.59
N ALA A 151 -10.92 68.95 11.66
CA ALA A 151 -11.75 67.83 11.21
C ALA A 151 -10.96 66.85 10.32
N LYS A 152 -9.97 67.35 9.56
CA LYS A 152 -9.12 66.55 8.67
C LYS A 152 -8.21 65.61 9.44
N THR A 153 -7.51 66.10 10.48
CA THR A 153 -6.62 65.25 11.30
C THR A 153 -7.36 64.04 11.88
N LYS A 154 -8.61 64.22 12.36
CA LYS A 154 -9.41 63.12 12.92
C LYS A 154 -9.86 62.09 11.89
N HIS A 155 -10.06 62.50 10.65
CA HIS A 155 -10.35 61.60 9.54
C HIS A 155 -9.11 60.74 9.19
N ASP A 156 -7.94 61.38 9.14
CA ASP A 156 -6.68 60.71 8.82
C ASP A 156 -6.28 59.71 9.94
N GLU A 157 -6.56 60.06 11.21
CA GLU A 157 -6.45 59.14 12.36
C GLU A 157 -7.39 57.92 12.24
N ALA A 158 -8.67 58.13 11.96
CA ALA A 158 -9.66 57.06 11.83
C ALA A 158 -9.34 56.12 10.65
N THR A 159 -8.79 56.67 9.55
CA THR A 159 -8.31 55.89 8.40
C THR A 159 -7.17 54.95 8.81
N ALA A 160 -6.18 55.42 9.57
CA ALA A 160 -5.05 54.60 10.00
C ALA A 160 -5.45 53.49 11.01
N ASP A 161 -6.51 53.71 11.79
CA ASP A 161 -7.08 52.68 12.68
C ASP A 161 -7.84 51.59 11.90
N LEU A 162 -8.52 51.98 10.81
CA LEU A 162 -9.20 51.06 9.88
C LEU A 162 -8.19 50.14 9.14
N GLU A 163 -7.04 50.66 8.72
CA GLU A 163 -5.96 49.85 8.12
C GLU A 163 -5.44 48.80 9.11
N ARG A 164 -5.08 49.20 10.33
CA ARG A 164 -4.58 48.29 11.38
C ARG A 164 -5.61 47.24 11.82
N ALA A 165 -6.91 47.57 11.79
CA ALA A 165 -7.97 46.59 12.00
C ALA A 165 -8.09 45.58 10.84
N THR A 166 -7.81 46.01 9.60
CA THR A 166 -7.87 45.17 8.40
C THR A 166 -6.72 44.15 8.36
N GLU A 167 -5.49 44.59 8.66
CA GLU A 167 -4.31 43.69 8.75
C GLU A 167 -4.52 42.57 9.78
N LYS A 168 -4.98 42.95 10.98
CA LYS A 168 -5.18 42.04 12.10
C LYS A 168 -6.27 41.00 11.84
N LEU A 169 -7.28 41.32 11.03
CA LEU A 169 -8.25 40.33 10.55
C LEU A 169 -7.59 39.30 9.61
N GLY A 170 -6.73 39.77 8.70
CA GLY A 170 -6.00 38.90 7.77
C GLY A 170 -5.01 37.94 8.45
N GLU A 171 -4.42 38.34 9.59
CA GLU A 171 -3.60 37.45 10.43
C GLU A 171 -4.44 36.34 11.07
N GLN A 172 -5.55 36.71 11.72
CA GLN A 172 -6.45 35.74 12.37
C GLN A 172 -7.09 34.78 11.35
N GLN A 173 -7.38 35.24 10.14
CA GLN A 173 -7.95 34.41 9.08
C GLN A 173 -6.96 33.31 8.65
N LYS A 174 -5.66 33.62 8.54
CA LYS A 174 -4.61 32.62 8.28
C LYS A 174 -4.45 31.64 9.43
N LEU A 175 -4.49 32.12 10.68
CA LEU A 175 -4.38 31.26 11.87
C LEU A 175 -5.55 30.27 11.97
N ALA A 176 -6.78 30.72 11.72
CA ALA A 176 -7.95 29.85 11.69
C ALA A 176 -7.87 28.80 10.56
N GLN A 177 -7.42 29.19 9.36
CA GLN A 177 -7.18 28.26 8.24
C GLN A 177 -6.11 27.20 8.59
N GLN A 178 -5.01 27.60 9.21
CA GLN A 178 -3.97 26.67 9.64
C GLN A 178 -4.50 25.67 10.68
N LYS A 179 -5.26 26.13 11.68
CA LYS A 179 -5.81 25.24 12.73
C LYS A 179 -6.90 24.31 12.20
N ALA A 180 -7.64 24.70 11.16
CA ALA A 180 -8.55 23.79 10.46
C ALA A 180 -7.78 22.65 9.73
N ALA A 181 -6.64 22.95 9.11
CA ALA A 181 -5.80 21.95 8.47
C ALA A 181 -5.15 20.99 9.49
N ASP A 182 -4.73 21.49 10.66
CA ASP A 182 -4.22 20.66 11.77
C ASP A 182 -5.28 19.64 12.23
N VAL A 183 -6.56 20.04 12.31
CA VAL A 183 -7.69 19.14 12.63
C VAL A 183 -7.89 18.08 11.57
N GLU A 184 -7.82 18.43 10.29
CA GLU A 184 -7.97 17.47 9.20
C GLU A 184 -6.84 16.42 9.21
N ALA A 185 -5.59 16.86 9.39
CA ALA A 185 -4.44 15.97 9.53
C ALA A 185 -4.57 15.03 10.74
N ALA A 186 -5.01 15.53 11.90
CA ALA A 186 -5.21 14.72 13.10
C ALA A 186 -6.36 13.70 12.93
N ASN A 187 -7.45 14.08 12.26
CA ASN A 187 -8.53 13.15 11.92
C ASN A 187 -8.07 12.04 10.95
N GLN A 188 -7.23 12.36 9.96
CA GLN A 188 -6.65 11.35 9.06
C GLN A 188 -5.65 10.42 9.77
N ALA A 189 -4.92 10.91 10.76
CA ALA A 189 -4.05 10.09 11.60
C ALA A 189 -4.85 9.14 12.51
N LEU A 190 -5.96 9.63 13.08
CA LEU A 190 -6.91 8.84 13.87
C LEU A 190 -7.51 7.69 13.06
N ALA A 191 -8.06 7.96 11.87
CA ALA A 191 -8.66 6.93 11.03
C ALA A 191 -7.67 5.79 10.69
N LYS A 192 -6.42 6.13 10.34
CA LYS A 192 -5.34 5.16 10.07
C LYS A 192 -4.95 4.34 11.31
N ALA A 193 -5.08 4.91 12.51
CA ALA A 193 -4.84 4.18 13.75
C ALA A 193 -6.00 3.22 14.10
N GLU A 194 -7.25 3.58 13.77
CA GLU A 194 -8.41 2.70 13.93
C GLU A 194 -8.38 1.53 12.93
N GLU A 195 -8.01 1.78 11.67
CA GLU A 195 -7.75 0.71 10.69
C GLU A 195 -6.63 -0.24 11.13
N ALA A 196 -5.54 0.29 11.69
CA ALA A 196 -4.42 -0.51 12.18
C ALA A 196 -4.78 -1.36 13.42
N GLU A 197 -5.58 -0.82 14.35
CA GLU A 197 -6.08 -1.57 15.52
C GLU A 197 -7.08 -2.67 15.10
N ALA A 198 -8.00 -2.35 14.19
CA ALA A 198 -8.96 -3.33 13.66
C ALA A 198 -8.26 -4.46 12.90
N ALA A 199 -7.25 -4.13 12.09
CA ALA A 199 -6.41 -5.13 11.42
C ALA A 199 -5.61 -5.98 12.41
N ALA A 200 -5.04 -5.38 13.47
CA ALA A 200 -4.33 -6.10 14.52
C ALA A 200 -5.24 -7.12 15.22
N LYS A 201 -6.42 -6.71 15.69
CA LYS A 201 -7.38 -7.58 16.39
C LYS A 201 -8.02 -8.63 15.48
N ALA A 202 -8.13 -8.37 14.18
CA ALA A 202 -8.53 -9.38 13.20
C ALA A 202 -7.44 -10.45 12.97
N VAL A 203 -6.16 -10.07 12.96
CA VAL A 203 -5.02 -10.99 12.85
C VAL A 203 -4.83 -11.81 14.13
N GLU A 204 -4.89 -11.18 15.30
CA GLU A 204 -4.87 -11.83 16.62
C GLU A 204 -5.94 -12.92 16.72
N LYS A 205 -7.21 -12.57 16.51
CA LYS A 205 -8.33 -13.53 16.56
C LYS A 205 -8.20 -14.65 15.53
N ARG A 206 -7.69 -14.37 14.33
CA ARG A 206 -7.45 -15.41 13.33
C ARG A 206 -6.38 -16.39 13.83
N LEU A 207 -5.24 -15.89 14.29
CA LEU A 207 -4.12 -16.71 14.70
C LEU A 207 -4.45 -17.54 15.96
N ASP A 208 -5.25 -17.04 16.90
CA ASP A 208 -5.73 -17.84 18.03
C ASP A 208 -6.60 -19.03 17.59
N GLU A 209 -7.52 -18.83 16.65
CA GLU A 209 -8.34 -19.94 16.10
C GLU A 209 -7.48 -20.90 15.26
N GLU A 210 -6.45 -20.40 14.56
CA GLU A 210 -5.48 -21.18 13.79
C GLU A 210 -4.56 -22.02 14.71
N VAL A 211 -4.08 -21.45 15.82
CA VAL A 211 -3.34 -22.17 16.90
C VAL A 211 -4.20 -23.24 17.55
N LYS A 212 -5.48 -22.96 17.80
CA LYS A 212 -6.43 -23.92 18.38
C LYS A 212 -6.68 -25.10 17.44
N GLN A 213 -6.98 -24.84 16.17
CA GLN A 213 -7.14 -25.89 15.15
C GLN A 213 -5.87 -26.72 14.96
N LEU A 214 -4.69 -26.09 14.95
CA LEU A 214 -3.40 -26.79 14.86
C LEU A 214 -3.10 -27.61 16.14
N THR A 215 -3.57 -27.20 17.31
CA THR A 215 -3.44 -27.96 18.57
C THR A 215 -4.35 -29.20 18.57
N GLU A 216 -5.56 -29.08 18.04
CA GLU A 216 -6.47 -30.24 17.87
C GLU A 216 -5.94 -31.21 16.78
N ALA A 217 -5.37 -30.67 15.70
CA ALA A 217 -4.74 -31.47 14.64
C ALA A 217 -3.46 -32.18 15.10
N GLU A 218 -2.62 -31.53 15.92
CA GLU A 218 -1.42 -32.14 16.51
C GLU A 218 -1.80 -33.30 17.44
N LYS A 219 -2.77 -33.12 18.35
CA LYS A 219 -3.31 -34.21 19.17
C LYS A 219 -3.90 -35.35 18.34
N ALA A 220 -4.62 -35.05 17.26
CA ALA A 220 -5.20 -36.07 16.38
C ALA A 220 -4.13 -36.82 15.56
N ALA A 221 -2.97 -36.20 15.31
CA ALA A 221 -1.81 -36.86 14.70
C ALA A 221 -1.03 -37.70 15.73
N GLN A 222 -0.85 -37.19 16.96
CA GLN A 222 -0.21 -37.93 18.07
C GLN A 222 -1.00 -39.21 18.39
N ALA A 223 -2.32 -39.13 18.56
CA ALA A 223 -3.14 -40.31 18.84
C ALA A 223 -3.06 -41.39 17.73
N LYS A 224 -2.84 -40.99 16.47
CA LYS A 224 -2.62 -41.91 15.35
C LYS A 224 -1.20 -42.47 15.31
N LEU A 225 -0.21 -41.71 15.77
CA LEU A 225 1.15 -42.20 15.97
C LEU A 225 1.18 -43.26 17.08
N ASP A 226 0.50 -43.02 18.21
CA ASP A 226 0.36 -43.99 19.30
C ASP A 226 -0.36 -45.26 18.83
N GLU A 227 -1.49 -45.14 18.13
CA GLU A 227 -2.24 -46.27 17.56
C GLU A 227 -1.40 -47.06 16.53
N ALA A 228 -0.59 -46.38 15.70
CA ALA A 228 0.30 -47.04 14.76
C ALA A 228 1.50 -47.70 15.45
N GLN A 229 1.99 -47.13 16.56
CA GLN A 229 3.09 -47.68 17.33
C GLN A 229 2.67 -48.92 18.13
N GLU A 230 1.45 -48.94 18.70
CA GLU A 230 0.88 -50.15 19.31
C GLU A 230 0.77 -51.29 18.28
N LYS A 231 0.30 -50.99 17.06
CA LYS A 231 0.22 -51.97 15.97
C LYS A 231 1.58 -52.48 15.52
N LEU A 232 2.59 -51.61 15.43
CA LEU A 232 3.97 -52.01 15.10
C LEU A 232 4.55 -52.91 16.19
N SER A 233 4.50 -52.48 17.46
CA SER A 233 4.99 -53.28 18.60
C SER A 233 4.27 -54.63 18.72
N LYS A 234 2.98 -54.68 18.40
CA LYS A 234 2.23 -55.94 18.34
C LYS A 234 2.67 -56.84 17.19
N ALA A 235 2.91 -56.29 15.99
CA ALA A 235 3.43 -57.07 14.86
C ALA A 235 4.84 -57.62 15.14
N GLU A 236 5.70 -56.84 15.80
CA GLU A 236 7.03 -57.30 16.24
C GLU A 236 6.94 -58.40 17.31
N ALA A 237 6.03 -58.29 18.28
CA ALA A 237 5.80 -59.34 19.27
C ALA A 237 5.21 -60.63 18.65
N GLU A 238 4.30 -60.51 17.68
CA GLU A 238 3.77 -61.65 16.92
C GLU A 238 4.84 -62.33 16.06
N ARG A 239 5.76 -61.56 15.44
CA ARG A 239 6.95 -62.08 14.76
C ARG A 239 7.85 -62.85 15.73
N ASP A 240 8.22 -62.24 16.85
CA ASP A 240 9.23 -62.80 17.75
C ASP A 240 8.75 -64.08 18.46
N GLU A 241 7.47 -64.16 18.83
CA GLU A 241 6.88 -65.40 19.35
C GLU A 241 6.74 -66.48 18.26
N ALA A 242 6.41 -66.11 17.02
CA ALA A 242 6.37 -67.05 15.89
C ALA A 242 7.76 -67.64 15.59
N LEU A 243 8.80 -66.80 15.49
CA LEU A 243 10.19 -67.22 15.29
C LEU A 243 10.69 -68.13 16.42
N LYS A 244 10.27 -67.86 17.67
CA LYS A 244 10.56 -68.70 18.84
C LYS A 244 9.89 -70.07 18.76
N GLN A 245 8.65 -70.16 18.26
CA GLN A 245 7.94 -71.42 18.05
C GLN A 245 8.54 -72.23 16.89
N ASP A 246 8.85 -71.57 15.77
CA ASP A 246 9.53 -72.22 14.64
C ASP A 246 10.92 -72.73 15.02
N LYS A 247 11.70 -71.94 15.78
CA LYS A 247 12.97 -72.40 16.33
C LYS A 247 12.79 -73.64 17.21
N ALA A 248 11.83 -73.64 18.13
CA ALA A 248 11.57 -74.81 18.98
C ALA A 248 11.17 -76.07 18.18
N LYS A 249 10.44 -75.88 17.07
CA LYS A 249 10.09 -76.96 16.13
C LYS A 249 11.31 -77.48 15.36
N VAL A 250 12.16 -76.59 14.85
CA VAL A 250 13.42 -76.96 14.15
C VAL A 250 14.39 -77.66 15.11
N ASP A 251 14.54 -77.17 16.34
CA ASP A 251 15.36 -77.81 17.38
C ASP A 251 14.83 -79.22 17.72
N ALA A 252 13.50 -79.40 17.77
CA ALA A 252 12.87 -80.71 18.03
C ALA A 252 13.06 -81.72 16.88
N GLU A 253 12.83 -81.32 15.62
CA GLU A 253 13.07 -82.20 14.46
C GLU A 253 14.58 -82.47 14.27
N THR A 254 15.46 -81.54 14.67
CA THR A 254 16.92 -81.78 14.74
C THR A 254 17.26 -82.86 15.77
N GLY A 255 16.61 -82.83 16.94
CA GLY A 255 16.70 -83.90 17.95
C GLY A 255 16.19 -85.24 17.42
N ALA A 256 15.10 -85.24 16.64
CA ALA A 256 14.57 -86.46 16.00
C ALA A 256 15.55 -87.05 14.96
N VAL A 257 16.19 -86.21 14.14
CA VAL A 257 17.26 -86.64 13.21
C VAL A 257 18.43 -87.27 13.97
N ALA A 258 18.91 -86.63 15.04
CA ALA A 258 20.01 -87.15 15.85
C ALA A 258 19.67 -88.51 16.49
N ALA A 259 18.44 -88.67 17.01
CA ALA A 259 17.97 -89.93 17.57
C ALA A 259 17.84 -91.03 16.50
N ALA A 260 17.30 -90.71 15.31
CA ALA A 260 17.19 -91.65 14.21
C ALA A 260 18.56 -92.07 13.64
N MET A 261 19.54 -91.15 13.60
CA MET A 261 20.90 -91.44 13.17
C MET A 261 21.59 -92.42 14.13
N LYS A 262 21.51 -92.17 15.44
CA LYS A 262 22.03 -93.07 16.47
C LYS A 262 21.38 -94.45 16.42
N LEU A 263 20.07 -94.52 16.17
CA LEU A 263 19.37 -95.80 15.99
C LEU A 263 19.85 -96.55 14.74
N ALA A 264 20.10 -95.84 13.62
CA ALA A 264 20.65 -96.45 12.41
C ALA A 264 22.08 -96.97 12.61
N GLU A 265 22.92 -96.26 13.37
CA GLU A 265 24.26 -96.72 13.78
C GLU A 265 24.19 -97.97 14.67
N GLU A 266 23.30 -97.97 15.68
CA GLU A 266 23.08 -99.13 16.56
C GLU A 266 22.62 -100.36 15.78
N LYS A 267 21.67 -100.21 14.85
CA LYS A 267 21.23 -101.32 13.99
C LYS A 267 22.31 -101.75 13.00
N ALA A 268 23.14 -100.85 12.50
CA ALA A 268 24.28 -101.22 11.65
C ALA A 268 25.30 -102.08 12.41
N ALA A 269 25.54 -101.80 13.69
CA ALA A 269 26.37 -102.64 14.56
C ALA A 269 25.73 -104.03 14.84
N GLU A 270 24.43 -104.07 15.15
CA GLU A 270 23.69 -105.34 15.32
C GLU A 270 23.77 -106.22 14.07
N ARG A 271 23.60 -105.63 12.87
CA ARG A 271 23.73 -106.32 11.58
C ARG A 271 25.11 -106.95 11.39
N VAL A 272 26.19 -106.23 11.71
CA VAL A 272 27.55 -106.75 11.60
C VAL A 272 27.77 -107.93 12.57
N ALA A 273 27.29 -107.83 13.81
CA ALA A 273 27.37 -108.92 14.78
C ALA A 273 26.58 -110.16 14.33
N ALA A 274 25.35 -109.98 13.82
CA ALA A 274 24.54 -111.08 13.31
C ALA A 274 25.16 -111.76 12.06
N GLN A 275 25.77 -110.98 11.17
CA GLN A 275 26.52 -111.52 10.02
C GLN A 275 27.74 -112.33 10.44
N GLN A 276 28.48 -111.89 11.46
CA GLN A 276 29.62 -112.64 12.01
C GLN A 276 29.19 -113.96 12.66
N GLU A 277 28.08 -113.99 13.40
CA GLU A 277 27.57 -115.23 14.01
C GLU A 277 26.98 -116.19 12.96
N MET A 278 26.35 -115.67 11.90
CA MET A 278 25.95 -116.47 10.73
C MET A 278 27.16 -117.14 10.05
N GLU A 279 28.22 -116.38 9.77
CA GLU A 279 29.46 -116.95 9.21
C GLU A 279 30.09 -117.99 10.14
N ARG A 280 30.13 -117.72 11.45
CA ARG A 280 30.71 -118.64 12.44
C ARG A 280 29.92 -119.94 12.53
N THR A 281 28.60 -119.86 12.70
CA THR A 281 27.73 -121.04 12.82
C THR A 281 27.70 -121.87 11.54
N GLN A 282 27.77 -121.25 10.36
CA GLN A 282 27.93 -121.99 9.09
C GLN A 282 29.28 -122.74 9.04
N LYS A 283 30.40 -122.10 9.40
CA LYS A 283 31.72 -122.77 9.46
C LYS A 283 31.74 -123.91 10.51
N GLU A 284 31.05 -123.76 11.63
CA GLU A 284 30.86 -124.83 12.62
C GLU A 284 30.02 -126.00 12.09
N HIS A 285 29.05 -125.75 11.21
CA HIS A 285 28.26 -126.79 10.53
C HIS A 285 29.09 -127.55 9.48
N GLU A 286 29.77 -126.83 8.58
CA GLU A 286 30.63 -127.42 7.55
C GLU A 286 31.74 -128.28 8.18
N ALA A 287 32.34 -127.82 9.29
CA ALA A 287 33.31 -128.61 10.05
C ALA A 287 32.70 -129.86 10.71
N ALA A 288 31.42 -129.84 11.09
CA ALA A 288 30.74 -131.02 11.62
C ALA A 288 30.39 -132.03 10.52
N GLU A 289 29.98 -131.59 9.33
CA GLU A 289 29.73 -132.46 8.18
C GLU A 289 31.01 -133.20 7.74
N LEU A 290 32.16 -132.52 7.71
CA LEU A 290 33.45 -133.14 7.42
C LEU A 290 33.85 -134.22 8.46
N LYS A 291 33.59 -134.01 9.75
CA LYS A 291 33.78 -135.05 10.79
C LYS A 291 32.85 -136.25 10.54
N LEU A 292 31.60 -135.99 10.19
CA LEU A 292 30.59 -137.04 9.96
C LEU A 292 30.96 -137.92 8.75
N GLU A 293 31.43 -137.35 7.64
CA GLU A 293 31.90 -138.15 6.49
C GLU A 293 33.15 -138.98 6.84
N ALA A 294 34.08 -138.44 7.63
CA ALA A 294 35.21 -139.22 8.14
C ALA A 294 34.75 -140.39 9.03
N ALA A 295 33.78 -140.18 9.91
CA ALA A 295 33.21 -141.22 10.77
C ALA A 295 32.43 -142.29 9.98
N LYS A 296 31.64 -141.90 8.97
CA LYS A 296 30.96 -142.83 8.05
C LYS A 296 31.96 -143.73 7.31
N LYS A 297 33.09 -143.17 6.87
CA LYS A 297 34.17 -143.95 6.26
C LYS A 297 34.74 -144.98 7.25
N THR A 298 35.07 -144.56 8.48
CA THR A 298 35.56 -145.47 9.53
C THR A 298 34.54 -146.56 9.88
N GLN A 299 33.25 -146.22 9.92
CA GLN A 299 32.15 -147.18 10.12
C GLN A 299 32.08 -148.22 8.98
N ALA A 300 32.25 -147.80 7.72
CA ALA A 300 32.27 -148.71 6.58
C ALA A 300 33.50 -149.64 6.59
N GLU A 301 34.68 -149.11 6.93
CA GLU A 301 35.92 -149.89 7.07
C GLU A 301 35.82 -150.92 8.21
N ALA A 302 35.26 -150.52 9.36
CA ALA A 302 34.97 -151.42 10.48
C ALA A 302 33.93 -152.50 10.10
N GLY A 303 32.91 -152.15 9.32
CA GLY A 303 31.89 -153.08 8.82
C GLY A 303 32.48 -154.16 7.90
N ALA A 304 33.33 -153.76 6.96
CA ALA A 304 34.04 -154.69 6.08
C ALA A 304 34.99 -155.61 6.88
N ALA A 305 35.66 -155.10 7.91
CA ALA A 305 36.51 -155.89 8.79
C ALA A 305 35.71 -156.92 9.61
N ALA A 306 34.55 -156.53 10.16
CA ALA A 306 33.68 -157.39 10.95
C ALA A 306 33.05 -158.52 10.12
N GLU A 307 32.51 -158.22 8.94
CA GLU A 307 31.97 -159.27 8.05
C GLU A 307 33.09 -160.22 7.57
N LYS A 308 34.30 -159.73 7.29
CA LYS A 308 35.43 -160.61 6.94
C LYS A 308 35.83 -161.53 8.09
N ALA A 309 35.85 -161.05 9.33
CA ALA A 309 36.15 -161.88 10.50
C ALA A 309 35.05 -162.93 10.77
N LYS A 310 33.79 -162.54 10.61
CA LYS A 310 32.60 -163.42 10.70
C LYS A 310 32.60 -164.51 9.61
N GLN A 311 32.96 -164.18 8.37
CA GLN A 311 33.09 -165.14 7.27
C GLN A 311 34.20 -166.17 7.55
N GLU A 312 35.36 -165.72 8.06
CA GLU A 312 36.44 -166.62 8.42
C GLU A 312 36.06 -167.52 9.60
N GLU A 313 35.40 -167.00 10.65
CA GLU A 313 34.92 -167.83 11.77
C GLU A 313 33.92 -168.90 11.32
N ALA A 314 32.99 -168.55 10.41
CA ALA A 314 32.06 -169.51 9.81
C ALA A 314 32.79 -170.57 8.96
N ARG A 315 33.78 -170.19 8.15
CA ARG A 315 34.60 -171.12 7.36
C ARG A 315 35.34 -172.11 8.26
N LEU A 316 35.96 -171.60 9.32
CA LEU A 316 36.68 -172.39 10.32
C LEU A 316 35.75 -173.29 11.15
N ALA A 317 34.49 -172.88 11.38
CA ALA A 317 33.47 -173.73 12.00
C ALA A 317 33.13 -174.95 11.12
N THR A 318 32.90 -174.75 9.81
CA THR A 318 32.63 -175.86 8.88
C THR A 318 33.83 -176.80 8.72
N GLU A 319 35.06 -176.25 8.62
CA GLU A 319 36.29 -177.06 8.60
C GLU A 319 36.46 -177.88 9.90
N LEU A 320 36.09 -177.32 11.05
CA LEU A 320 36.17 -177.99 12.35
C LEU A 320 35.11 -179.09 12.51
N GLU A 321 33.87 -178.87 12.04
CA GLU A 321 32.81 -179.88 12.07
C GLU A 321 33.16 -181.10 11.20
N ALA A 322 33.70 -180.88 10.01
CA ALA A 322 34.18 -181.96 9.14
C ALA A 322 35.30 -182.78 9.82
N LEU A 323 36.27 -182.13 10.47
CA LEU A 323 37.31 -182.80 11.24
C LEU A 323 36.77 -183.49 12.51
N GLN A 324 35.68 -183.01 13.11
CA GLN A 324 35.00 -183.69 14.21
C GLN A 324 34.37 -185.01 13.76
N GLN A 325 33.72 -185.01 12.60
CA GLN A 325 33.14 -186.22 12.01
C GLN A 325 34.25 -187.21 11.56
N GLU A 326 35.32 -186.73 10.94
CA GLU A 326 36.46 -187.59 10.56
C GLU A 326 37.15 -188.19 11.78
N SER A 327 37.50 -187.38 12.79
CA SER A 327 38.17 -187.87 14.00
C SER A 327 37.31 -188.89 14.75
N ALA A 328 35.99 -188.70 14.84
CA ALA A 328 35.08 -189.70 15.40
C ALA A 328 35.15 -191.05 14.64
N GLN A 329 35.14 -191.02 13.29
CA GLN A 329 35.29 -192.23 12.47
C GLN A 329 36.67 -192.89 12.67
N LYS A 330 37.76 -192.13 12.78
CA LYS A 330 39.11 -192.67 13.04
C LYS A 330 39.24 -193.28 14.45
N VAL A 331 38.63 -192.66 15.46
CA VAL A 331 38.55 -193.20 16.83
C VAL A 331 37.79 -194.54 16.82
N GLU A 332 36.65 -194.60 16.15
CA GLU A 332 35.85 -195.82 16.04
C GLU A 332 36.59 -196.94 15.27
N ALA A 333 37.27 -196.61 14.17
CA ALA A 333 38.07 -197.55 13.38
C ALA A 333 39.23 -198.15 14.20
N ALA A 334 39.98 -197.32 14.93
CA ALA A 334 41.03 -197.79 15.82
C ALA A 334 40.45 -198.65 16.96
N GLY A 335 39.28 -198.28 17.51
CA GLY A 335 38.56 -199.06 18.52
C GLY A 335 38.19 -200.46 18.02
N LYS A 336 37.63 -200.56 16.81
CA LYS A 336 37.26 -201.84 16.16
C LYS A 336 38.45 -202.79 15.96
N LEU A 337 39.66 -202.26 15.74
CA LEU A 337 40.88 -203.05 15.56
C LEU A 337 41.57 -203.45 16.88
N LYS A 338 41.26 -202.78 18.00
CA LYS A 338 41.87 -203.10 19.30
C LYS A 338 41.48 -204.49 19.80
N THR A 339 40.19 -204.83 19.85
CA THR A 339 39.73 -206.12 20.39
C THR A 339 40.26 -207.32 19.58
N PRO A 340 40.32 -207.30 18.23
CA PRO A 340 41.02 -208.33 17.45
C PRO A 340 42.51 -208.47 17.80
N MET A 341 43.23 -207.36 18.02
CA MET A 341 44.65 -207.39 18.45
C MET A 341 44.81 -208.00 19.85
N ASP A 342 44.01 -207.55 20.83
CA ASP A 342 44.04 -208.06 22.20
C ASP A 342 43.67 -209.57 22.25
N ASN A 343 42.70 -209.99 21.43
CA ASN A 343 42.35 -211.41 21.27
C ASN A 343 43.46 -212.23 20.59
N ALA A 344 44.04 -211.75 19.48
CA ALA A 344 45.13 -212.44 18.79
C ALA A 344 46.38 -212.56 19.69
N LYS A 345 46.65 -211.56 20.53
CA LYS A 345 47.66 -211.63 21.59
C LYS A 345 47.33 -212.74 22.59
N LYS A 346 46.10 -212.80 23.11
CA LYS A 346 45.67 -213.82 24.07
C LYS A 346 45.79 -215.24 23.48
N GLU A 347 45.40 -215.44 22.21
CA GLU A 347 45.57 -216.72 21.52
C GLU A 347 47.03 -217.12 21.31
N LEU A 348 47.92 -216.15 21.04
CA LEU A 348 49.37 -216.37 20.96
C LEU A 348 49.94 -216.78 22.32
N ASP A 349 49.61 -216.05 23.38
CA ASP A 349 50.08 -216.32 24.74
C ASP A 349 49.58 -217.72 25.21
N GLU A 350 48.34 -218.11 24.87
CA GLU A 350 47.80 -219.46 25.09
C GLU A 350 48.51 -220.54 24.26
N ALA A 351 48.84 -220.28 22.99
CA ALA A 351 49.55 -221.23 22.14
C ALA A 351 50.99 -221.46 22.64
N GLN A 352 51.68 -220.40 23.07
CA GLN A 352 53.01 -220.48 23.67
C GLN A 352 52.99 -221.28 24.99
N SER A 353 51.95 -221.11 25.81
CA SER A 353 51.74 -221.92 27.02
C SER A 353 51.57 -223.41 26.70
N LYS A 354 50.80 -223.75 25.66
CA LYS A 354 50.63 -225.14 25.18
C LYS A 354 51.95 -225.75 24.67
N VAL A 355 52.75 -224.99 23.91
CA VAL A 355 54.12 -225.39 23.50
C VAL A 355 55.01 -225.65 24.71
N ALA A 356 54.99 -224.77 25.73
CA ALA A 356 55.79 -224.94 26.94
C ALA A 356 55.39 -226.21 27.72
N SER A 357 54.08 -226.47 27.88
CA SER A 357 53.57 -227.71 28.50
C SER A 357 54.03 -228.96 27.75
N LYS A 358 53.85 -228.99 26.41
CA LYS A 358 54.20 -230.15 25.59
C LYS A 358 55.71 -230.43 25.56
N ARG A 359 56.55 -229.40 25.59
CA ARG A 359 58.01 -229.53 25.80
C ARG A 359 58.34 -230.16 27.17
N GLY A 360 57.56 -229.84 28.21
CA GLY A 360 57.65 -230.49 29.51
C GLY A 360 57.25 -231.97 29.47
N GLU A 361 56.14 -232.31 28.82
CA GLU A 361 55.69 -233.70 28.62
C GLU A 361 56.75 -234.53 27.88
N ILE A 362 57.31 -234.01 26.78
CA ILE A 362 58.40 -234.65 26.02
C ILE A 362 59.58 -234.98 26.93
N LYS A 363 60.05 -234.00 27.71
CA LYS A 363 61.18 -234.18 28.63
C LYS A 363 60.92 -235.27 29.67
N ASN A 364 59.69 -235.38 30.16
CA ASN A 364 59.28 -236.43 31.10
C ASN A 364 59.28 -237.82 30.43
N VAL A 365 58.80 -237.94 29.19
CA VAL A 365 58.83 -239.20 28.42
C VAL A 365 60.27 -239.60 28.05
N GLU A 366 61.12 -238.65 27.64
CA GLU A 366 62.55 -238.89 27.40
C GLU A 366 63.27 -239.41 28.65
N GLN A 367 62.94 -238.86 29.81
CA GLN A 367 63.46 -239.34 31.10
C GLN A 367 62.96 -240.76 31.41
N ALA A 368 61.66 -241.04 31.21
CA ALA A 368 61.09 -242.37 31.43
C ALA A 368 61.69 -243.46 30.51
N ILE A 369 62.03 -243.14 29.27
CA ILE A 369 62.71 -244.07 28.33
C ILE A 369 64.08 -244.49 28.87
N ARG A 370 64.83 -243.57 29.51
CA ARG A 370 66.16 -243.87 30.06
C ARG A 370 66.10 -244.83 31.25
N THR A 371 65.02 -244.79 32.03
CA THR A 371 64.86 -245.58 33.26
C THR A 371 64.01 -246.85 33.10
N ALA A 372 63.44 -247.11 31.92
CA ALA A 372 62.54 -248.24 31.70
C ALA A 372 63.26 -249.61 31.74
N PRO A 373 62.74 -250.62 32.46
CA PRO A 373 63.47 -251.85 32.76
C PRO A 373 63.50 -252.90 31.63
N SER A 374 62.63 -252.81 30.62
CA SER A 374 62.65 -253.68 29.44
C SER A 374 62.57 -252.89 28.14
N ASP A 375 63.06 -253.48 27.04
CA ASP A 375 63.08 -252.80 25.75
C ASP A 375 61.70 -252.70 25.08
N ASP A 376 60.74 -253.56 25.43
CA ASP A 376 59.33 -253.41 25.02
C ASP A 376 58.69 -252.15 25.62
N VAL A 377 58.94 -251.88 26.90
CA VAL A 377 58.48 -250.63 27.54
C VAL A 377 59.17 -249.43 26.90
N LYS A 378 60.48 -249.50 26.61
CA LYS A 378 61.19 -248.45 25.85
C LYS A 378 60.63 -248.26 24.44
N LYS A 379 60.18 -249.32 23.77
CA LYS A 379 59.58 -249.26 22.42
C LYS A 379 58.23 -248.53 22.44
N VAL A 380 57.37 -248.82 23.41
CA VAL A 380 56.10 -248.10 23.61
C VAL A 380 56.35 -246.63 23.97
N LEU A 381 57.26 -246.36 24.90
CA LEU A 381 57.61 -244.98 25.30
C LEU A 381 58.28 -244.19 24.17
N ARG A 382 59.08 -244.82 23.30
CA ARG A 382 59.62 -244.18 22.08
C ARG A 382 58.52 -243.81 21.08
N ALA A 383 57.53 -244.68 20.85
CA ALA A 383 56.38 -244.33 20.02
C ALA A 383 55.60 -243.14 20.60
N ARG A 384 55.40 -243.13 21.93
CA ARG A 384 54.83 -241.99 22.67
C ARG A 384 55.66 -240.71 22.54
N LEU A 385 56.99 -240.82 22.56
CA LEU A 385 57.89 -239.67 22.39
C LEU A 385 57.75 -239.04 21.00
N GLU A 386 57.73 -239.85 19.94
CA GLU A 386 57.57 -239.34 18.58
C GLU A 386 56.15 -238.78 18.33
N GLU A 387 55.11 -239.36 18.93
CA GLU A 387 53.76 -238.78 18.98
C GLU A 387 53.79 -237.38 19.62
N HIS A 388 54.38 -237.25 20.82
CA HIS A 388 54.47 -235.97 21.51
C HIS A 388 55.34 -234.94 20.78
N ARG A 389 56.42 -235.37 20.10
CA ARG A 389 57.28 -234.52 19.26
C ARG A 389 56.54 -234.03 18.01
N ALA A 390 55.78 -234.90 17.34
CA ALA A 390 54.94 -234.51 16.20
C ALA A 390 53.84 -233.52 16.62
N ASP A 391 53.24 -233.70 17.79
CA ASP A 391 52.32 -232.72 18.38
C ASP A 391 53.00 -231.39 18.72
N LEU A 392 54.21 -231.42 19.30
CA LEU A 392 54.98 -230.21 19.57
C LEU A 392 55.24 -229.43 18.28
N GLN A 393 55.64 -230.10 17.19
CA GLN A 393 55.84 -229.46 15.90
C GLN A 393 54.57 -228.79 15.36
N LYS A 394 53.38 -229.40 15.57
CA LYS A 394 52.08 -228.77 15.25
C LYS A 394 51.83 -227.53 16.12
N LEU A 395 52.10 -227.60 17.42
CA LEU A 395 51.92 -226.48 18.36
C LEU A 395 52.90 -225.33 18.10
N GLU A 396 54.13 -225.62 17.69
CA GLU A 396 55.13 -224.61 17.30
C GLU A 396 54.77 -223.94 15.97
N ALA A 397 54.19 -224.69 15.02
CA ALA A 397 53.57 -224.10 13.83
C ALA A 397 52.38 -223.19 14.19
N GLN A 398 51.50 -223.61 15.11
CA GLN A 398 50.40 -222.77 15.60
C GLN A 398 50.89 -221.52 16.34
N VAL A 399 51.97 -221.59 17.13
CA VAL A 399 52.60 -220.40 17.73
C VAL A 399 53.11 -219.45 16.64
N THR A 400 53.75 -219.98 15.59
CA THR A 400 54.25 -219.18 14.47
C THR A 400 53.09 -218.48 13.72
N GLU A 401 51.99 -219.20 13.50
CA GLU A 401 50.77 -218.66 12.88
C GLU A 401 50.11 -217.57 13.76
N LYS A 402 49.87 -217.84 15.04
CA LYS A 402 49.31 -216.87 15.99
C LYS A 402 50.24 -215.68 16.21
N GLN A 403 51.57 -215.87 16.13
CA GLN A 403 52.54 -214.78 16.23
C GLN A 403 52.45 -213.84 15.02
N LYS A 404 52.28 -214.41 13.81
CA LYS A 404 52.00 -213.63 12.62
C LYS A 404 50.66 -212.89 12.73
N LEU A 405 49.58 -213.58 13.10
CA LEU A 405 48.25 -212.99 13.24
C LEU A 405 48.22 -211.83 14.26
N HIS A 406 48.90 -211.99 15.41
CA HIS A 406 49.07 -210.90 16.38
C HIS A 406 49.91 -209.74 15.81
N ALA A 407 51.00 -210.02 15.09
CA ALA A 407 51.84 -208.98 14.47
C ALA A 407 51.09 -208.19 13.39
N ASP A 408 50.32 -208.87 12.53
CA ASP A 408 49.49 -208.26 11.50
C ASP A 408 48.34 -207.44 12.11
N ALA A 409 47.65 -207.97 13.14
CA ALA A 409 46.60 -207.26 13.87
C ALA A 409 47.14 -206.03 14.63
N LYS A 410 48.29 -206.16 15.30
CA LYS A 410 48.98 -205.05 15.98
C LYS A 410 49.38 -203.97 14.97
N LYS A 411 49.96 -204.34 13.83
CA LYS A 411 50.33 -203.39 12.76
C LYS A 411 49.10 -202.66 12.20
N ALA A 412 47.98 -203.35 12.02
CA ALA A 412 46.71 -202.73 11.61
C ALA A 412 46.19 -201.74 12.66
N TYR A 413 46.22 -202.11 13.94
CA TYR A 413 45.85 -201.21 15.04
C TYR A 413 46.76 -199.99 15.12
N GLU A 414 48.09 -200.17 15.09
CA GLU A 414 49.07 -199.07 15.16
C GLU A 414 48.92 -198.10 13.98
N ALA A 415 48.69 -198.60 12.76
CA ALA A 415 48.41 -197.75 11.59
C ALA A 415 47.11 -196.95 11.74
N SER A 416 46.04 -197.56 12.28
CA SER A 416 44.77 -196.86 12.52
C SER A 416 44.84 -195.88 13.70
N ALA A 417 45.66 -196.17 14.72
CA ALA A 417 45.91 -195.27 15.84
C ALA A 417 46.72 -194.04 15.40
N ALA A 418 47.75 -194.22 14.54
CA ALA A 418 48.47 -193.10 13.95
C ALA A 418 47.56 -192.17 13.13
N GLN A 419 46.65 -192.71 12.31
CA GLN A 419 45.67 -191.89 11.59
C GLN A 419 44.68 -191.17 12.53
N ARG A 420 44.23 -191.82 13.61
CA ARG A 420 43.40 -191.20 14.64
C ARG A 420 44.11 -190.01 15.28
N ASP A 421 45.36 -190.19 15.68
CA ASP A 421 46.12 -189.17 16.41
C ASP A 421 46.52 -188.00 15.48
N GLU A 422 46.79 -188.26 14.20
CA GLU A 422 47.01 -187.22 13.19
C GLU A 422 45.73 -186.39 12.95
N THR A 423 44.56 -187.03 12.79
CA THR A 423 43.29 -186.31 12.59
C THR A 423 42.85 -185.57 13.87
N LEU A 424 43.14 -186.09 15.07
CA LEU A 424 42.92 -185.38 16.35
C LEU A 424 43.82 -184.15 16.48
N ALA A 425 45.12 -184.25 16.19
CA ALA A 425 46.03 -183.11 16.22
C ALA A 425 45.63 -182.00 15.21
N LYS A 426 45.12 -182.38 14.03
CA LYS A 426 44.51 -181.45 13.06
C LYS A 426 43.26 -180.78 13.63
N PHE A 427 42.36 -181.54 14.27
CA PHE A 427 41.15 -181.01 14.91
C PHE A 427 41.47 -180.02 16.03
N GLU A 428 42.43 -180.33 16.91
CA GLU A 428 42.84 -179.44 18.00
C GLU A 428 43.44 -178.13 17.48
N LYS A 429 44.37 -178.19 16.51
CA LYS A 429 44.90 -176.99 15.84
C LYS A 429 43.79 -176.17 15.17
N LYS A 430 42.83 -176.83 14.51
CA LYS A 430 41.69 -176.16 13.86
C LYS A 430 40.77 -175.48 14.87
N ARG A 431 40.63 -176.05 16.07
CA ARG A 431 39.85 -175.49 17.20
C ARG A 431 40.52 -174.24 17.76
N GLU A 432 41.84 -174.21 17.86
CA GLU A 432 42.60 -173.00 18.23
C GLU A 432 42.48 -171.90 17.18
N GLU A 433 42.65 -172.23 15.89
CA GLU A 433 42.45 -171.30 14.77
C GLU A 433 41.05 -170.67 14.81
N ARG A 434 40.00 -171.47 15.02
CA ARG A 434 38.63 -170.95 15.19
C ARG A 434 38.50 -170.08 16.45
N SER A 435 39.11 -170.45 17.56
CA SER A 435 39.04 -169.67 18.82
C SER A 435 39.66 -168.27 18.64
N GLY A 436 40.79 -168.17 17.92
CA GLY A 436 41.37 -166.89 17.53
C GLY A 436 40.47 -166.07 16.58
N ALA A 437 39.77 -166.74 15.66
CA ALA A 437 38.81 -166.08 14.77
C ALA A 437 37.56 -165.57 15.50
N ILE A 438 37.06 -166.27 16.52
CA ILE A 438 35.98 -165.81 17.39
C ILE A 438 36.38 -164.51 18.10
N LEU A 439 37.54 -164.49 18.77
CA LEU A 439 38.05 -163.29 19.44
C LEU A 439 38.18 -162.10 18.47
N LYS A 440 38.68 -162.35 17.26
CA LYS A 440 38.84 -161.31 16.22
C LYS A 440 37.50 -160.83 15.65
N LYS A 441 36.50 -161.71 15.51
CA LYS A 441 35.12 -161.37 15.14
C LYS A 441 34.47 -160.50 16.21
N ASP A 442 34.67 -160.81 17.48
CA ASP A 442 34.08 -160.07 18.59
C ASP A 442 34.76 -158.69 18.78
N GLU A 443 36.09 -158.62 18.62
CA GLU A 443 36.86 -157.37 18.61
C GLU A 443 36.44 -156.43 17.45
N THR A 444 36.35 -156.96 16.23
CA THR A 444 35.92 -156.17 15.05
C THR A 444 34.44 -155.82 15.11
N GLY A 445 33.60 -156.71 15.65
CA GLY A 445 32.19 -156.46 15.93
C GLY A 445 31.96 -155.37 16.97
N GLN A 446 32.83 -155.25 17.99
CA GLN A 446 32.76 -154.13 18.93
C GLN A 446 33.22 -152.82 18.27
N LYS A 447 34.35 -152.82 17.55
CA LYS A 447 34.82 -151.65 16.78
C LYS A 447 33.78 -151.12 15.79
N LEU A 448 32.97 -152.00 15.20
CA LEU A 448 31.83 -151.62 14.37
C LEU A 448 30.72 -150.90 15.18
N LYS A 449 30.33 -151.40 16.36
CA LYS A 449 29.35 -150.72 17.23
C LYS A 449 29.84 -149.34 17.66
N ASP A 450 31.12 -149.25 18.05
CA ASP A 450 31.73 -148.00 18.50
C ASP A 450 31.72 -146.96 17.36
N ALA A 451 32.11 -147.37 16.14
CA ALA A 451 32.06 -146.51 14.96
C ALA A 451 30.63 -146.14 14.52
N GLN A 452 29.66 -147.06 14.64
CA GLN A 452 28.23 -146.78 14.41
C GLN A 452 27.69 -145.73 15.40
N GLN A 453 28.07 -145.82 16.68
CA GLN A 453 27.64 -144.86 17.70
C GLN A 453 28.27 -143.48 17.47
N VAL A 454 29.58 -143.41 17.17
CA VAL A 454 30.26 -142.15 16.81
C VAL A 454 29.61 -141.49 15.58
N ALA A 455 29.28 -142.25 14.53
CA ALA A 455 28.60 -141.71 13.35
C ALA A 455 27.18 -141.21 13.67
N LYS A 456 26.45 -141.87 14.57
CA LYS A 456 25.12 -141.46 15.03
C LYS A 456 25.16 -140.17 15.86
N ASP A 457 26.13 -140.04 16.76
CA ASP A 457 26.30 -138.86 17.60
C ASP A 457 26.73 -137.64 16.76
N LEU A 458 27.66 -137.83 15.82
CA LEU A 458 28.04 -136.80 14.84
C LEU A 458 26.88 -136.42 13.89
N THR A 459 26.00 -137.35 13.54
CA THR A 459 24.77 -137.02 12.78
C THR A 459 23.86 -136.08 13.58
N THR A 460 23.81 -136.26 14.91
CA THR A 460 23.05 -135.38 15.82
C THR A 460 23.75 -134.03 16.02
N GLU A 461 25.09 -133.99 16.10
CA GLU A 461 25.88 -132.75 16.12
C GLU A 461 25.62 -131.92 14.84
N VAL A 462 25.72 -132.54 13.66
CA VAL A 462 25.44 -131.89 12.36
C VAL A 462 24.04 -131.32 12.32
N ALA A 463 23.01 -132.10 12.69
CA ALA A 463 21.63 -131.62 12.71
C ALA A 463 21.45 -130.37 13.60
N ARG A 464 22.05 -130.38 14.81
CA ARG A 464 22.01 -129.23 15.73
C ARG A 464 22.79 -128.02 15.20
N LYS A 465 23.96 -128.22 14.58
CA LYS A 465 24.73 -127.13 13.96
C LYS A 465 24.00 -126.52 12.76
N LYS A 466 23.27 -127.35 12.00
CA LYS A 466 22.46 -126.90 10.86
C LYS A 466 21.31 -126.00 11.29
N GLU A 467 20.63 -126.36 12.37
CA GLU A 467 19.58 -125.55 12.96
C GLU A 467 20.13 -124.21 13.49
N ALA A 468 21.27 -124.24 14.21
CA ALA A 468 21.93 -123.03 14.68
C ALA A 468 22.36 -122.09 13.54
N ALA A 469 22.92 -122.63 12.44
CA ALA A 469 23.26 -121.85 11.25
C ALA A 469 22.03 -121.27 10.53
N ALA A 470 20.90 -122.00 10.51
CA ALA A 470 19.64 -121.49 9.98
C ALA A 470 19.09 -120.34 10.85
N GLN A 471 19.08 -120.49 12.18
CA GLN A 471 18.64 -119.45 13.12
C GLN A 471 19.51 -118.18 13.02
N ALA A 472 20.84 -118.33 12.99
CA ALA A 472 21.76 -117.20 12.83
C ALA A 472 21.60 -116.50 11.47
N LYS A 473 21.31 -117.26 10.40
CA LYS A 473 20.99 -116.69 9.08
C LYS A 473 19.69 -115.88 9.10
N THR A 474 18.63 -116.36 9.75
CA THR A 474 17.38 -115.60 9.92
C THR A 474 17.63 -114.32 10.72
N ALA A 475 18.35 -114.39 11.84
CA ALA A 475 18.72 -113.20 12.63
C ALA A 475 19.53 -112.16 11.82
N ALA A 476 20.44 -112.62 10.96
CA ALA A 476 21.19 -111.73 10.05
C ALA A 476 20.29 -111.05 8.99
N GLN A 477 19.25 -111.74 8.51
CA GLN A 477 18.26 -111.15 7.59
C GLN A 477 17.32 -110.16 8.30
N GLU A 478 16.89 -110.46 9.53
CA GLU A 478 16.09 -109.56 10.37
C GLU A 478 16.86 -108.29 10.73
N ALA A 479 18.16 -108.39 11.03
CA ALA A 479 19.02 -107.23 11.29
C ALA A 479 19.27 -106.38 10.02
N ASP A 480 19.38 -106.99 8.85
CA ASP A 480 19.47 -106.29 7.55
C ASP A 480 18.19 -105.49 7.23
N ALA A 481 17.02 -106.08 7.51
CA ALA A 481 15.73 -105.39 7.43
C ALA A 481 15.59 -104.27 8.47
N ALA A 482 16.05 -104.48 9.70
CA ALA A 482 16.04 -103.45 10.75
C ALA A 482 16.92 -102.24 10.41
N VAL A 483 18.11 -102.46 9.82
CA VAL A 483 18.95 -101.38 9.27
C VAL A 483 18.26 -100.64 8.13
N THR A 484 17.60 -101.37 7.23
CA THR A 484 16.85 -100.76 6.12
C THR A 484 15.72 -99.86 6.64
N GLN A 485 14.97 -100.32 7.65
CA GLN A 485 13.91 -99.54 8.28
C GLN A 485 14.45 -98.32 9.03
N ALA A 486 15.52 -98.46 9.82
CA ALA A 486 16.13 -97.34 10.54
C ALA A 486 16.66 -96.24 9.60
N ASN A 487 17.24 -96.62 8.45
CA ASN A 487 17.65 -95.66 7.41
C ASN A 487 16.46 -94.95 6.75
N VAL A 488 15.35 -95.66 6.51
CA VAL A 488 14.10 -95.05 6.00
C VAL A 488 13.52 -94.04 7.00
N ASP A 489 13.57 -94.34 8.30
CA ASP A 489 13.05 -93.42 9.33
C ASP A 489 14.00 -92.23 9.59
N LEU A 490 15.32 -92.42 9.43
CA LEU A 490 16.29 -91.31 9.35
C LEU A 490 16.01 -90.38 8.15
N GLN A 491 15.73 -90.93 6.97
CA GLN A 491 15.36 -90.11 5.80
C GLN A 491 14.06 -89.33 6.04
N LYS A 492 13.04 -89.93 6.67
CA LYS A 492 11.81 -89.20 7.06
C LYS A 492 12.10 -88.08 8.04
N ALA A 493 12.97 -88.29 9.03
CA ALA A 493 13.35 -87.25 9.98
C ALA A 493 14.12 -86.10 9.28
N GLN A 494 15.03 -86.41 8.37
CA GLN A 494 15.75 -85.42 7.56
C GLN A 494 14.81 -84.62 6.65
N GLN A 495 13.81 -85.27 6.04
CA GLN A 495 12.76 -84.60 5.28
C GLN A 495 11.94 -83.66 6.17
N LYS A 496 11.46 -84.12 7.33
CA LYS A 496 10.72 -83.28 8.28
C LYS A 496 11.51 -82.07 8.76
N LEU A 497 12.80 -82.23 9.06
CA LEU A 497 13.69 -81.12 9.41
C LEU A 497 13.82 -80.12 8.25
N THR A 498 13.88 -80.61 7.01
CA THR A 498 13.91 -79.76 5.81
C THR A 498 12.59 -78.99 5.64
N GLU A 499 11.45 -79.66 5.82
CA GLU A 499 10.11 -79.05 5.78
C GLU A 499 9.90 -78.04 6.93
N ALA A 500 10.42 -78.33 8.13
CA ALA A 500 10.37 -77.42 9.28
C ALA A 500 11.21 -76.15 9.03
N ASN A 501 12.42 -76.28 8.49
CA ASN A 501 13.25 -75.14 8.10
C ASN A 501 12.62 -74.31 6.97
N ALA A 502 12.04 -74.95 5.96
CA ALA A 502 11.35 -74.26 4.87
C ALA A 502 10.11 -73.51 5.37
N ALA A 503 9.33 -74.11 6.27
CA ALA A 503 8.19 -73.45 6.92
C ALA A 503 8.63 -72.28 7.81
N ALA A 504 9.74 -72.42 8.54
CA ALA A 504 10.29 -71.36 9.39
C ALA A 504 10.73 -70.12 8.56
N GLU A 505 11.43 -70.31 7.44
CA GLU A 505 11.82 -69.20 6.56
C GLU A 505 10.61 -68.57 5.83
N GLN A 506 9.60 -69.36 5.45
CA GLN A 506 8.34 -68.81 4.91
C GLN A 506 7.56 -68.00 5.95
N ASN A 507 7.40 -68.51 7.18
CA ASN A 507 6.72 -67.80 8.25
C ASN A 507 7.49 -66.54 8.66
N LYS A 508 8.81 -66.63 8.84
CA LYS A 508 9.71 -65.48 9.04
C LYS A 508 9.47 -64.38 8.00
N THR A 509 9.52 -64.73 6.71
CA THR A 509 9.24 -63.79 5.61
C THR A 509 7.85 -63.15 5.75
N ALA A 510 6.81 -63.94 6.00
CA ALA A 510 5.44 -63.46 6.15
C ALA A 510 5.22 -62.60 7.43
N GLN A 511 6.02 -62.77 8.47
CA GLN A 511 5.97 -61.95 9.69
C GLN A 511 6.79 -60.66 9.52
N ASP A 512 7.95 -60.71 8.85
CA ASP A 512 8.72 -59.53 8.46
C ASP A 512 7.92 -58.63 7.51
N GLU A 513 7.14 -59.21 6.59
CA GLU A 513 6.17 -58.48 5.75
C GLU A 513 5.08 -57.77 6.58
N LYS A 514 4.53 -58.40 7.64
CA LYS A 514 3.58 -57.73 8.55
C LYS A 514 4.22 -56.58 9.30
N VAL A 515 5.44 -56.75 9.80
CA VAL A 515 6.18 -55.70 10.50
C VAL A 515 6.41 -54.53 9.55
N ALA A 516 6.89 -54.77 8.33
CA ALA A 516 7.05 -53.73 7.30
C ALA A 516 5.71 -53.03 6.96
N ALA A 517 4.62 -53.79 6.85
CA ALA A 517 3.27 -53.27 6.59
C ALA A 517 2.70 -52.43 7.74
N ALA A 518 3.14 -52.63 8.99
CA ALA A 518 2.82 -51.76 10.13
C ALA A 518 3.79 -50.56 10.24
N GLN A 519 5.06 -50.75 9.85
CA GLN A 519 6.13 -49.76 9.96
C GLN A 519 6.00 -48.62 8.95
N GLY A 520 5.43 -48.88 7.76
CA GLY A 520 5.04 -47.84 6.81
C GLY A 520 4.08 -46.83 7.45
N PRO A 521 2.85 -47.24 7.84
CA PRO A 521 1.88 -46.40 8.55
C PRO A 521 2.41 -45.71 9.83
N HIS A 522 3.33 -46.33 10.58
CA HIS A 522 3.96 -45.70 11.74
C HIS A 522 4.85 -44.52 11.35
N ASN A 523 5.75 -44.69 10.38
CA ASN A 523 6.55 -43.57 9.84
C ASN A 523 5.63 -42.48 9.25
N ASP A 524 4.61 -42.89 8.50
CA ASP A 524 3.62 -42.00 7.90
C ASP A 524 2.84 -41.18 8.96
N ALA A 525 2.57 -41.75 10.13
CA ALA A 525 1.93 -41.05 11.25
C ALA A 525 2.92 -40.15 12.00
N ARG A 526 4.16 -40.62 12.22
CA ARG A 526 5.24 -39.87 12.88
C ARG A 526 5.57 -38.59 12.12
N ASP A 527 5.68 -38.68 10.80
CA ASP A 527 6.08 -37.54 9.98
C ASP A 527 4.94 -36.52 9.86
N LYS A 528 3.67 -36.98 9.82
CA LYS A 528 2.49 -36.10 9.92
C LYS A 528 2.35 -35.44 11.29
N HIS A 529 2.66 -36.14 12.39
CA HIS A 529 2.72 -35.54 13.73
C HIS A 529 3.84 -34.50 13.82
N THR A 530 5.03 -34.82 13.31
CA THR A 530 6.18 -33.90 13.27
C THR A 530 5.85 -32.64 12.45
N GLU A 531 5.17 -32.78 11.31
CA GLU A 531 4.72 -31.66 10.49
C GLU A 531 3.64 -30.81 11.21
N ALA A 532 2.68 -31.44 11.88
CA ALA A 532 1.64 -30.74 12.65
C ALA A 532 2.23 -29.98 13.85
N ALA A 533 3.09 -30.63 14.63
CA ALA A 533 3.80 -30.03 15.75
C ALA A 533 4.68 -28.86 15.30
N LYS A 534 5.36 -28.98 14.15
CA LYS A 534 6.13 -27.88 13.57
C LYS A 534 5.23 -26.70 13.17
N LYS A 535 4.13 -26.93 12.43
CA LYS A 535 3.18 -25.87 12.05
C LYS A 535 2.62 -25.15 13.29
N LEU A 536 2.29 -25.91 14.33
CA LEU A 536 1.83 -25.35 15.61
C LEU A 536 2.90 -24.50 16.30
N ALA A 537 4.18 -24.89 16.24
CA ALA A 537 5.29 -24.11 16.77
C ALA A 537 5.56 -22.84 15.94
N ASP A 538 5.57 -22.94 14.61
CA ASP A 538 5.78 -21.82 13.69
C ASP A 538 4.69 -20.74 13.87
N VAL A 539 3.41 -21.13 13.97
CA VAL A 539 2.29 -20.18 14.19
C VAL A 539 2.31 -19.59 15.61
N LYS A 540 2.68 -20.36 16.64
CA LYS A 540 2.89 -19.81 18.00
C LYS A 540 4.03 -18.77 18.01
N GLY A 541 5.11 -19.03 17.29
CA GLY A 541 6.20 -18.06 17.10
C GLY A 541 5.75 -16.77 16.38
N GLN A 542 4.85 -16.88 15.40
CA GLN A 542 4.24 -15.71 14.75
C GLN A 542 3.36 -14.91 15.72
N VAL A 543 2.54 -15.58 16.55
CA VAL A 543 1.74 -14.93 17.60
C VAL A 543 2.63 -14.18 18.59
N ASP A 544 3.68 -14.83 19.11
CA ASP A 544 4.60 -14.20 20.06
C ASP A 544 5.39 -13.02 19.46
N GLY A 545 5.76 -13.11 18.18
CA GLY A 545 6.40 -12.01 17.45
C GLY A 545 5.47 -10.81 17.15
N LEU A 546 4.15 -11.02 17.08
CA LEU A 546 3.17 -9.98 16.75
C LEU A 546 2.53 -9.29 17.96
N LYS A 547 2.50 -9.94 19.14
CA LYS A 547 1.92 -9.38 20.38
C LYS A 547 2.36 -7.94 20.70
N GLN A 548 3.65 -7.62 20.54
CA GLN A 548 4.13 -6.26 20.78
C GLN A 548 3.59 -5.27 19.75
N GLY A 549 3.46 -5.68 18.49
CA GLY A 549 2.87 -4.85 17.42
C GLY A 549 1.39 -4.55 17.66
N TRP A 550 0.62 -5.50 18.20
CA TRP A 550 -0.78 -5.29 18.59
C TRP A 550 -0.89 -4.28 19.75
N ALA A 551 -0.10 -4.47 20.81
CA ALA A 551 -0.06 -3.55 21.95
C ALA A 551 0.41 -2.13 21.56
N ASP A 552 1.33 -2.00 20.60
CA ASP A 552 1.79 -0.69 20.12
C ASP A 552 0.82 -0.05 19.10
N ALA A 553 -0.06 -0.81 18.45
CA ALA A 553 -1.17 -0.27 17.67
C ALA A 553 -2.25 0.35 18.58
N GLU A 554 -2.64 -0.35 19.63
CA GLU A 554 -3.64 0.13 20.61
C GLU A 554 -3.17 1.43 21.31
N LYS A 555 -1.89 1.53 21.68
CA LYS A 555 -1.27 2.78 22.19
C LYS A 555 -1.31 3.93 21.18
N LYS A 556 -0.99 3.66 19.90
CA LYS A 556 -1.00 4.68 18.84
C LYS A 556 -2.41 5.21 18.61
N LEU A 557 -3.43 4.37 18.71
CA LEU A 557 -4.82 4.80 18.65
C LEU A 557 -5.20 5.68 19.84
N ALA A 558 -4.80 5.31 21.06
CA ALA A 558 -5.05 6.14 22.24
C ALA A 558 -4.41 7.54 22.11
N ALA A 559 -3.18 7.62 21.59
CA ALA A 559 -2.51 8.89 21.29
C ALA A 559 -3.26 9.70 20.21
N ALA A 560 -3.57 9.10 19.05
CA ALA A 560 -4.25 9.78 17.96
C ALA A 560 -5.66 10.32 18.36
N LYS A 561 -6.36 9.64 19.28
CA LYS A 561 -7.61 10.13 19.86
C LYS A 561 -7.41 11.39 20.72
N SER A 562 -6.32 11.47 21.48
CA SER A 562 -5.95 12.65 22.26
C SER A 562 -5.56 13.84 21.36
N ASP A 563 -4.74 13.58 20.34
CA ASP A 563 -4.25 14.61 19.42
C ASP A 563 -5.39 15.20 18.57
N ALA A 564 -6.30 14.37 18.07
CA ALA A 564 -7.49 14.81 17.34
C ALA A 564 -8.47 15.62 18.21
N SER A 565 -8.57 15.36 19.52
CA SER A 565 -9.34 16.20 20.44
C SER A 565 -8.66 17.58 20.62
N THR A 566 -7.36 17.57 20.90
CA THR A 566 -6.54 18.77 21.15
C THR A 566 -6.55 19.73 19.96
N ALA A 567 -6.43 19.19 18.74
CA ALA A 567 -6.50 19.99 17.51
C ALA A 567 -7.87 20.69 17.34
N ARG A 568 -8.98 20.00 17.65
CA ARG A 568 -10.34 20.53 17.50
C ARG A 568 -10.61 21.69 18.45
N GLU A 569 -10.14 21.61 19.69
CA GLU A 569 -10.22 22.70 20.67
C GLU A 569 -9.43 23.94 20.21
N ALA A 570 -8.22 23.74 19.68
CA ALA A 570 -7.40 24.84 19.15
C ALA A 570 -8.03 25.53 17.93
N ALA A 571 -8.70 24.77 17.05
CA ALA A 571 -9.42 25.32 15.89
C ALA A 571 -10.69 26.10 16.29
N LEU A 572 -11.43 25.62 17.30
CA LEU A 572 -12.58 26.33 17.85
C LEU A 572 -12.18 27.68 18.45
N GLN A 573 -11.06 27.74 19.19
CA GLN A 573 -10.56 28.98 19.76
C GLN A 573 -10.10 29.97 18.66
N ALA A 574 -9.31 29.54 17.67
CA ALA A 574 -8.90 30.41 16.56
C ALA A 574 -10.07 30.93 15.72
N THR A 575 -11.15 30.15 15.58
CA THR A 575 -12.39 30.59 14.90
C THR A 575 -13.11 31.68 15.68
N LYS A 576 -13.06 31.64 17.02
CA LYS A 576 -13.63 32.67 17.90
C LYS A 576 -12.83 33.97 17.83
N ASP A 577 -11.51 33.90 17.89
CA ASP A 577 -10.61 35.06 17.83
C ASP A 577 -10.70 35.81 16.48
N LEU A 578 -10.96 35.08 15.40
CA LEU A 578 -11.31 35.63 14.08
C LEU A 578 -12.63 36.43 14.10
N GLY A 579 -13.66 35.94 14.80
CA GLY A 579 -14.92 36.66 14.98
C GLY A 579 -14.73 37.97 15.75
N ASP A 580 -13.99 37.92 16.86
CA ASP A 580 -13.68 39.08 17.68
C ASP A 580 -12.79 40.11 16.96
N ALA A 581 -12.01 39.72 15.95
CA ALA A 581 -11.30 40.64 15.07
C ALA A 581 -12.24 41.32 14.07
N ASN A 582 -13.18 40.58 13.46
CA ASN A 582 -14.10 41.11 12.45
C ASN A 582 -15.04 42.18 13.01
N VAL A 583 -15.51 42.01 14.26
CA VAL A 583 -16.33 43.03 14.97
C VAL A 583 -15.57 44.35 15.14
N LYS A 584 -14.25 44.31 15.36
CA LYS A 584 -13.42 45.51 15.52
C LYS A 584 -13.17 46.22 14.19
N LEU A 585 -13.11 45.48 13.09
CA LEU A 585 -13.01 46.06 11.75
C LEU A 585 -14.28 46.84 11.35
N GLU A 586 -15.47 46.29 11.60
CA GLU A 586 -16.72 47.02 11.35
C GLU A 586 -16.87 48.28 12.21
N ALA A 587 -16.40 48.25 13.47
CA ALA A 587 -16.38 49.44 14.32
C ALA A 587 -15.48 50.56 13.76
N ALA A 588 -14.29 50.21 13.25
CA ALA A 588 -13.39 51.18 12.61
C ALA A 588 -13.98 51.74 11.29
N ARG A 589 -14.71 50.92 10.53
CA ARG A 589 -15.37 51.32 9.27
C ARG A 589 -16.49 52.35 9.44
N GLU A 590 -17.16 52.43 10.58
CA GLU A 590 -18.15 53.50 10.82
C GLU A 590 -17.51 54.78 11.37
N ALA A 591 -16.41 54.67 12.14
CA ALA A 591 -15.66 55.83 12.63
C ALA A 591 -15.02 56.66 11.50
N GLU A 592 -14.46 55.98 10.48
CA GLU A 592 -13.94 56.64 9.27
C GLU A 592 -15.06 57.37 8.50
N LYS A 593 -16.20 56.72 8.24
CA LYS A 593 -17.36 57.34 7.58
C LYS A 593 -17.92 58.54 8.33
N GLU A 594 -17.94 58.50 9.66
CA GLU A 594 -18.42 59.62 10.49
C GLU A 594 -17.46 60.81 10.43
N THR A 595 -16.14 60.57 10.56
CA THR A 595 -15.13 61.63 10.46
C THR A 595 -15.05 62.23 9.06
N ALA A 596 -15.21 61.43 7.99
CA ALA A 596 -15.27 61.89 6.61
C ALA A 596 -16.42 62.89 6.36
N ARG A 597 -17.63 62.59 6.85
CA ARG A 597 -18.79 63.49 6.77
C ARG A 597 -18.56 64.79 7.54
N ASN A 598 -17.90 64.72 8.69
CA ASN A 598 -17.60 65.90 9.51
C ASN A 598 -16.57 66.81 8.82
N LEU A 599 -15.56 66.24 8.15
CA LEU A 599 -14.62 66.98 7.31
C LEU A 599 -15.31 67.70 6.13
N GLU A 600 -16.15 66.99 5.38
CA GLU A 600 -16.87 67.56 4.23
C GLU A 600 -17.79 68.74 4.65
N ASN A 601 -18.45 68.63 5.80
CA ASN A 601 -19.29 69.70 6.35
C ASN A 601 -18.48 70.92 6.82
N ALA A 602 -17.32 70.70 7.47
CA ALA A 602 -16.46 71.80 7.92
C ALA A 602 -15.87 72.59 6.73
N GLN A 603 -15.43 71.90 5.67
CA GLN A 603 -14.94 72.54 4.45
C GLN A 603 -16.01 73.40 3.75
N LYS A 604 -17.27 72.92 3.69
CA LYS A 604 -18.40 73.69 3.14
C LYS A 604 -18.68 74.95 3.96
N ALA A 605 -18.57 74.90 5.28
CA ALA A 605 -18.77 76.08 6.14
C ALA A 605 -17.67 77.14 5.92
N ALA A 606 -16.39 76.72 5.86
CA ALA A 606 -15.27 77.63 5.58
C ALA A 606 -15.43 78.34 4.23
N ALA A 607 -15.76 77.60 3.16
CA ALA A 607 -15.98 78.16 1.83
C ALA A 607 -17.13 79.19 1.77
N GLN A 608 -18.20 79.00 2.56
CA GLN A 608 -19.31 79.95 2.64
C GLN A 608 -18.91 81.26 3.32
N GLN A 609 -18.13 81.19 4.41
CA GLN A 609 -17.66 82.38 5.12
C GLN A 609 -16.68 83.21 4.28
N GLN A 610 -15.74 82.56 3.59
CA GLN A 610 -14.78 83.26 2.74
C GLN A 610 -15.45 84.00 1.57
N ALA A 611 -16.50 83.42 0.97
CA ALA A 611 -17.31 84.09 -0.06
C ALA A 611 -18.16 85.27 0.47
N GLN A 612 -18.47 85.33 1.77
CA GLN A 612 -19.10 86.50 2.39
C GLN A 612 -18.09 87.63 2.63
N LEU A 613 -16.85 87.29 3.01
CA LEU A 613 -15.77 88.26 3.21
C LEU A 613 -15.45 89.04 1.92
N GLU A 614 -15.22 88.35 0.81
CA GLU A 614 -14.93 88.96 -0.49
C GLU A 614 -16.03 89.95 -0.95
N ARG A 615 -17.29 89.63 -0.63
CA ARG A 615 -18.44 90.46 -0.97
C ARG A 615 -18.49 91.77 -0.18
N LEU A 616 -18.13 91.74 1.11
CA LEU A 616 -18.06 92.94 1.96
C LEU A 616 -16.89 93.85 1.55
N ILE A 617 -15.73 93.27 1.17
CA ILE A 617 -14.59 94.02 0.63
C ILE A 617 -15.02 94.85 -0.60
N ALA A 618 -15.79 94.25 -1.50
CA ALA A 618 -16.22 94.89 -2.75
C ALA A 618 -17.27 96.00 -2.58
N ASP A 619 -18.06 96.01 -1.50
CA ASP A 619 -19.02 97.09 -1.22
C ASP A 619 -18.39 98.26 -0.48
N ALA A 620 -17.43 98.02 0.44
CA ALA A 620 -16.72 99.10 1.14
C ALA A 620 -15.98 100.05 0.17
N GLN A 621 -15.37 99.52 -0.89
CA GLN A 621 -14.62 100.30 -1.88
C GLN A 621 -15.47 101.33 -2.65
N LYS A 622 -16.78 101.10 -2.80
CA LYS A 622 -17.69 101.97 -3.58
C LYS A 622 -18.00 103.30 -2.90
N TYR A 623 -17.87 103.38 -1.57
CA TYR A 623 -18.12 104.61 -0.82
C TYR A 623 -16.94 105.58 -0.89
N ASP A 624 -15.70 105.07 -0.83
CA ASP A 624 -14.48 105.88 -0.87
C ASP A 624 -14.30 106.61 -2.24
N GLU A 625 -14.76 106.03 -3.36
CA GLU A 625 -14.78 106.75 -4.67
C GLU A 625 -15.87 107.82 -4.74
N ARG A 626 -17.07 107.54 -4.22
CA ARG A 626 -18.25 108.42 -4.34
C ARG A 626 -18.06 109.76 -3.61
N ALA A 627 -17.36 109.76 -2.48
CA ALA A 627 -17.01 110.99 -1.75
C ALA A 627 -16.13 111.95 -2.59
N LYS A 628 -15.24 111.40 -3.42
CA LYS A 628 -14.18 112.15 -4.11
C LYS A 628 -14.70 113.01 -5.26
N HIS A 629 -15.73 112.55 -5.97
CA HIS A 629 -16.36 113.28 -7.06
C HIS A 629 -17.18 114.50 -6.58
N LEU A 630 -17.85 114.39 -5.43
CA LEU A 630 -18.73 115.44 -4.91
C LEU A 630 -17.96 116.71 -4.51
N GLN A 631 -16.73 116.57 -4.02
CA GLN A 631 -15.89 117.70 -3.61
C GLN A 631 -15.48 118.59 -4.80
N GLN A 632 -15.23 118.01 -5.97
CA GLN A 632 -14.76 118.75 -7.17
C GLN A 632 -15.85 119.63 -7.80
N ALA A 633 -17.13 119.24 -7.70
CA ALA A 633 -18.25 120.01 -8.24
C ALA A 633 -18.48 121.34 -7.49
N ALA A 634 -18.20 121.36 -6.17
CA ALA A 634 -18.51 122.50 -5.32
C ALA A 634 -17.63 123.74 -5.59
N GLU A 635 -16.35 123.56 -5.95
CA GLU A 635 -15.45 124.69 -6.22
C GLU A 635 -15.76 125.42 -7.53
N ALA A 636 -16.14 124.67 -8.58
CA ALA A 636 -16.45 125.22 -9.90
C ALA A 636 -17.59 126.25 -9.86
N ALA A 637 -18.62 125.99 -9.05
CA ALA A 637 -19.77 126.89 -8.89
C ALA A 637 -19.41 128.24 -8.25
N ARG A 638 -18.39 128.29 -7.38
CA ARG A 638 -17.98 129.54 -6.70
C ARG A 638 -17.39 130.55 -7.69
N LEU A 639 -16.53 130.08 -8.60
CA LEU A 639 -15.82 130.90 -9.60
C LEU A 639 -16.72 131.48 -10.71
N ALA A 640 -17.94 130.93 -10.88
CA ALA A 640 -18.94 131.49 -11.79
C ALA A 640 -19.64 132.74 -11.23
N GLY A 641 -19.79 132.84 -9.90
CA GLY A 641 -20.52 133.94 -9.24
C GLY A 641 -19.87 135.31 -9.43
N GLU A 642 -18.60 135.43 -9.05
CA GLU A 642 -17.85 136.69 -8.99
C GLU A 642 -17.79 137.43 -10.35
N LYS A 643 -17.90 136.70 -11.47
CA LYS A 643 -17.84 137.27 -12.83
C LYS A 643 -19.17 137.85 -13.33
N ALA A 644 -20.31 137.45 -12.76
CA ALA A 644 -21.63 137.92 -13.22
C ALA A 644 -21.96 139.32 -12.70
N GLU A 645 -21.64 139.63 -11.43
CA GLU A 645 -21.94 140.94 -10.84
C GLU A 645 -21.09 142.07 -11.44
N GLN A 646 -19.81 141.80 -11.75
CA GLN A 646 -18.92 142.80 -12.36
C GLN A 646 -19.43 143.30 -13.72
N ALA A 647 -20.09 142.44 -14.51
CA ALA A 647 -20.68 142.83 -15.78
C ALA A 647 -21.91 143.75 -15.61
N ARG A 648 -22.83 143.38 -14.69
CA ARG A 648 -24.05 144.15 -14.40
C ARG A 648 -23.75 145.60 -14.02
N ALA A 649 -22.80 145.82 -13.11
CA ALA A 649 -22.45 147.14 -12.61
C ALA A 649 -21.86 148.07 -13.70
N ALA A 650 -21.19 147.51 -14.72
CA ALA A 650 -20.65 148.28 -15.83
C ALA A 650 -21.74 148.76 -16.79
N HIS A 651 -22.76 147.93 -17.05
CA HIS A 651 -23.85 148.25 -17.96
C HIS A 651 -24.72 149.41 -17.45
N GLU A 652 -25.17 149.36 -16.19
CA GLU A 652 -26.08 150.36 -15.62
C GLU A 652 -25.45 151.78 -15.62
N LYS A 653 -24.15 151.86 -15.32
CA LYS A 653 -23.39 153.12 -15.37
C LYS A 653 -23.33 153.72 -16.79
N ALA A 654 -23.23 152.89 -17.83
CA ALA A 654 -23.23 153.33 -19.21
C ALA A 654 -24.61 153.85 -19.66
N THR A 655 -25.71 153.21 -19.21
CA THR A 655 -27.08 153.64 -19.53
C THR A 655 -27.38 155.04 -18.98
N GLN A 656 -26.90 155.38 -17.78
CA GLN A 656 -27.12 156.70 -17.16
C GLN A 656 -26.45 157.84 -17.95
N ALA A 657 -25.27 157.60 -18.54
CA ALA A 657 -24.56 158.60 -19.33
C ALA A 657 -25.31 158.99 -20.63
N VAL A 658 -25.98 158.03 -21.27
CA VAL A 658 -26.79 158.25 -22.47
C VAL A 658 -27.93 159.25 -22.22
N ALA A 659 -28.60 159.13 -21.08
CA ALA A 659 -29.74 159.99 -20.74
C ALA A 659 -29.32 161.48 -20.65
N ALA A 660 -28.24 161.77 -19.92
CA ALA A 660 -27.74 163.13 -19.72
C ALA A 660 -27.27 163.80 -21.03
N ALA A 661 -26.60 163.05 -21.92
CA ALA A 661 -26.18 163.57 -23.22
C ALA A 661 -27.37 163.95 -24.12
N ARG A 662 -28.51 163.25 -23.98
CA ARG A 662 -29.69 163.42 -24.84
C ARG A 662 -30.46 164.70 -24.54
N GLU A 663 -30.56 165.12 -23.27
CA GLU A 663 -31.14 166.42 -22.90
C GLU A 663 -30.30 167.60 -23.42
N ALA A 664 -28.97 167.52 -23.32
CA ALA A 664 -28.06 168.58 -23.75
C ALA A 664 -28.17 168.88 -25.25
N ALA A 665 -28.30 167.85 -26.09
CA ALA A 665 -28.53 168.00 -27.52
C ALA A 665 -29.85 168.73 -27.85
N GLN A 666 -30.91 168.45 -27.08
CA GLN A 666 -32.26 168.98 -27.33
C GLN A 666 -32.37 170.48 -26.97
N GLN A 667 -31.66 170.92 -25.93
CA GLN A 667 -31.54 172.34 -25.57
C GLN A 667 -30.72 173.15 -26.59
N ALA A 668 -29.64 172.57 -27.12
CA ALA A 668 -28.81 173.26 -28.12
C ALA A 668 -29.56 173.45 -29.46
N GLN A 669 -30.37 172.47 -29.87
CA GLN A 669 -31.16 172.54 -31.10
C GLN A 669 -32.25 173.63 -31.07
N SER A 670 -32.89 173.83 -29.92
CA SER A 670 -33.96 174.83 -29.76
C SER A 670 -33.42 176.27 -29.80
N ALA A 671 -32.26 176.53 -29.17
CA ALA A 671 -31.59 177.84 -29.22
C ALA A 671 -31.20 178.25 -30.66
N GLN A 672 -30.76 177.30 -31.50
CA GLN A 672 -30.40 177.57 -32.90
C GLN A 672 -31.60 178.04 -33.74
N ALA A 673 -32.79 177.48 -33.50
CA ALA A 673 -33.99 177.83 -34.25
C ALA A 673 -34.46 179.28 -33.98
N GLU A 674 -34.30 179.75 -32.74
CA GLU A 674 -34.76 181.08 -32.33
C GLU A 674 -33.93 182.22 -32.93
N ALA A 675 -32.59 182.09 -32.92
CA ALA A 675 -31.68 183.05 -33.54
C ALA A 675 -31.97 183.23 -35.03
N LYS A 676 -32.28 182.13 -35.74
CA LYS A 676 -32.62 182.14 -37.17
C LYS A 676 -33.86 182.97 -37.50
N LYS A 677 -34.82 183.03 -36.56
CA LYS A 677 -36.04 183.83 -36.70
C LYS A 677 -35.79 185.33 -36.49
N LYS A 678 -34.90 185.68 -35.55
CA LYS A 678 -34.53 187.09 -35.23
C LYS A 678 -33.84 187.78 -36.41
N LEU A 679 -32.92 187.08 -37.09
CA LEU A 679 -32.23 187.57 -38.30
C LEU A 679 -33.22 188.03 -39.38
N GLY A 680 -34.20 187.20 -39.74
CA GLY A 680 -35.11 187.49 -40.85
C GLY A 680 -35.97 188.73 -40.67
N ALA A 681 -36.25 189.14 -39.44
CA ALA A 681 -37.01 190.36 -39.14
C ALA A 681 -36.19 191.64 -39.40
N ALA A 682 -34.90 191.63 -39.02
CA ALA A 682 -34.01 192.78 -39.20
C ALA A 682 -33.80 193.12 -40.69
N THR A 683 -33.69 192.10 -41.55
CA THR A 683 -33.51 192.29 -43.00
C THR A 683 -34.69 193.01 -43.67
N VAL A 684 -35.92 192.81 -43.17
CA VAL A 684 -37.12 193.49 -43.70
C VAL A 684 -37.14 194.96 -43.30
N ALA A 685 -36.71 195.29 -42.07
CA ALA A 685 -36.68 196.68 -41.59
C ALA A 685 -35.72 197.57 -42.39
N LEU A 686 -34.58 197.01 -42.84
CA LEU A 686 -33.62 197.71 -43.70
C LEU A 686 -34.26 198.18 -45.02
N HIS A 687 -34.96 197.29 -45.73
CA HIS A 687 -35.65 197.61 -47.00
C HIS A 687 -36.71 198.70 -46.86
N ALA A 688 -37.36 198.82 -45.70
CA ALA A 688 -38.35 199.86 -45.45
C ALA A 688 -37.69 201.25 -45.28
N ALA A 689 -36.51 201.32 -44.66
CA ALA A 689 -35.77 202.58 -44.49
C ALA A 689 -35.29 203.16 -45.83
N GLU A 690 -34.83 202.30 -46.75
CA GLU A 690 -34.38 202.68 -48.10
C GLU A 690 -35.48 203.38 -48.92
N GLN A 691 -36.74 202.96 -48.78
CA GLN A 691 -37.87 203.60 -49.47
C GLN A 691 -38.17 205.02 -48.95
N GLN A 692 -38.03 205.28 -47.64
CA GLN A 692 -38.31 206.61 -47.08
C GLN A 692 -37.34 207.68 -47.59
N LEU A 693 -36.05 207.36 -47.71
CA LEU A 693 -35.02 208.27 -48.23
C LEU A 693 -35.33 208.77 -49.65
N THR A 694 -36.03 207.95 -50.44
CA THR A 694 -36.43 208.29 -51.83
C THR A 694 -37.50 209.39 -51.88
N LEU A 695 -38.41 209.43 -50.91
CA LEU A 695 -39.51 210.40 -50.86
C LEU A 695 -39.06 211.83 -50.51
N ALA A 696 -38.05 211.97 -49.64
CA ALA A 696 -37.65 213.26 -49.05
C ALA A 696 -37.11 214.30 -50.06
N ARG A 697 -36.76 213.89 -51.29
CA ARG A 697 -36.00 214.72 -52.24
C ARG A 697 -36.81 215.71 -53.11
N GLN A 698 -38.15 215.78 -52.98
CA GLN A 698 -39.00 216.44 -54.00
C GLN A 698 -39.33 217.95 -53.84
N GLN A 699 -38.98 218.64 -52.73
CA GLN A 699 -39.63 219.93 -52.40
C GLN A 699 -38.80 221.24 -52.48
N ALA A 700 -37.48 221.24 -52.69
CA ALA A 700 -36.64 222.46 -52.55
C ALA A 700 -36.22 223.14 -53.88
N PRO A 701 -36.08 224.50 -53.94
CA PRO A 701 -35.73 225.26 -55.15
C PRO A 701 -34.21 225.44 -55.46
N ALA A 702 -33.91 225.78 -56.72
CA ALA A 702 -32.59 225.71 -57.40
C ALA A 702 -31.44 226.63 -56.90
N PRO A 703 -30.17 226.23 -57.14
CA PRO A 703 -29.33 226.92 -58.16
C PRO A 703 -28.30 226.02 -58.94
N LYS A 704 -27.28 226.63 -59.59
CA LYS A 704 -26.14 226.05 -60.39
C LYS A 704 -24.80 226.07 -59.60
N PRO A 705 -23.57 225.73 -60.12
CA PRO A 705 -23.08 224.87 -61.23
C PRO A 705 -21.92 223.87 -60.83
N ASP A 706 -21.22 223.24 -61.81
CA ASP A 706 -19.94 222.45 -61.75
C ASP A 706 -19.93 221.03 -61.07
N VAL A 707 -18.86 220.20 -61.27
CA VAL A 707 -18.89 218.69 -61.12
C VAL A 707 -17.57 218.02 -60.61
N PRO A 708 -17.58 216.89 -59.82
CA PRO A 708 -16.39 216.21 -59.24
C PRO A 708 -16.04 214.77 -59.78
N LYS A 709 -15.04 214.07 -59.17
CA LYS A 709 -14.56 212.66 -59.41
C LYS A 709 -13.99 212.00 -58.10
N PRO A 710 -13.30 210.79 -57.95
CA PRO A 710 -12.36 210.06 -58.84
C PRO A 710 -12.61 208.53 -59.14
N ASP A 711 -11.90 207.55 -58.51
CA ASP A 711 -11.60 206.17 -58.99
C ASP A 711 -11.21 205.11 -57.86
N ALA A 712 -11.54 203.79 -58.03
CA ALA A 712 -10.79 202.48 -57.77
C ALA A 712 -10.25 202.02 -56.33
N PRO A 713 -9.58 200.82 -56.04
CA PRO A 713 -9.23 199.44 -56.68
C PRO A 713 -9.42 198.02 -55.84
N LYS A 714 -8.74 196.79 -56.08
CA LYS A 714 -9.01 195.24 -55.71
C LYS A 714 -7.89 194.33 -54.90
N PRO A 715 -7.59 192.92 -54.75
CA PRO A 715 -8.05 191.43 -55.07
C PRO A 715 -7.68 190.02 -54.22
N ASP A 716 -8.40 188.82 -54.36
CA ASP A 716 -8.23 187.24 -54.48
C ASP A 716 -7.42 186.04 -53.66
N VAL A 717 -7.82 184.67 -53.72
CA VAL A 717 -7.10 183.22 -53.67
C VAL A 717 -7.46 181.81 -52.82
N PRO A 718 -6.69 180.63 -52.53
CA PRO A 718 -7.11 179.09 -52.54
C PRO A 718 -6.53 177.85 -51.56
N GLY A 719 -6.87 176.46 -51.65
CA GLY A 719 -6.17 175.21 -50.95
C GLY A 719 -6.70 173.63 -50.83
N VAL A 720 -5.91 172.58 -50.30
CA VAL A 720 -6.07 171.15 -49.58
C VAL A 720 -6.27 169.60 -50.15
N LYS A 721 -5.89 168.41 -49.45
CA LYS A 721 -6.00 166.84 -49.77
C LYS A 721 -5.75 165.60 -48.69
N PRO A 722 -6.05 164.22 -48.88
CA PRO A 722 -5.98 162.95 -47.92
C PRO A 722 -5.63 161.38 -48.37
N ALA A 723 -5.54 160.23 -47.52
CA ALA A 723 -5.31 158.69 -47.84
C ALA A 723 -5.43 157.42 -46.76
N PRO A 724 -5.50 156.02 -47.07
CA PRO A 724 -5.69 154.74 -46.15
C PRO A 724 -5.18 153.17 -46.47
N GLN A 725 -5.20 152.05 -45.58
CA GLN A 725 -4.93 150.50 -45.87
C GLN A 725 -5.03 149.24 -44.76
N PRO A 726 -5.28 147.86 -45.04
CA PRO A 726 -5.29 146.59 -44.09
C PRO A 726 -5.08 144.98 -44.55
N ASP A 727 -4.90 143.84 -43.71
CA ASP A 727 -4.94 142.27 -44.01
C ASP A 727 -4.76 141.04 -42.89
N VAL A 728 -4.90 139.65 -43.16
CA VAL A 728 -4.31 138.23 -42.68
C VAL A 728 -4.98 136.93 -41.86
N PRO A 729 -4.67 135.54 -42.06
CA PRO A 729 -5.20 134.21 -41.38
C PRO A 729 -4.37 132.76 -41.17
N THR A 730 -4.83 131.58 -40.53
CA THR A 730 -4.10 130.16 -40.31
C THR A 730 -4.84 128.76 -39.80
N PRO A 731 -4.38 127.40 -39.93
CA PRO A 731 -5.01 126.01 -39.51
C PRO A 731 -4.18 124.64 -39.02
N GLY A 732 -4.74 123.36 -38.72
CA GLY A 732 -4.05 121.97 -38.38
C GLY A 732 -4.82 120.55 -37.99
N ALA A 733 -4.22 119.25 -37.83
CA ALA A 733 -4.88 117.83 -37.53
C ALA A 733 -4.06 116.43 -37.11
N PRO A 734 -4.64 115.18 -36.71
CA PRO A 734 -4.03 113.85 -36.10
C PRO A 734 -4.52 112.28 -36.42
N GLU A 735 -4.00 111.09 -35.82
CA GLU A 735 -4.36 109.55 -36.07
C GLU A 735 -3.83 108.30 -35.12
N VAL A 736 -4.32 106.96 -35.09
CA VAL A 736 -3.91 105.64 -34.26
C VAL A 736 -4.37 104.09 -34.64
N LYS A 737 -3.80 102.86 -34.16
CA LYS A 737 -4.16 101.34 -34.45
C LYS A 737 -3.67 100.02 -33.55
N PRO A 738 -4.12 98.66 -33.70
CA PRO A 738 -3.94 97.36 -32.81
C PRO A 738 -3.68 95.82 -33.39
N GLY A 739 -3.71 94.62 -32.62
CA GLY A 739 -3.49 93.10 -33.03
C GLY A 739 -3.68 91.77 -32.06
N GLN A 740 -3.53 90.40 -32.45
CA GLN A 740 -3.92 89.04 -31.72
C GLN A 740 -3.24 87.55 -32.02
N PRO A 741 -3.51 86.33 -31.33
CA PRO A 741 -2.83 84.90 -31.33
C PRO A 741 -3.60 83.43 -31.30
N GLU A 742 -2.97 82.15 -31.19
CA GLU A 742 -3.57 80.68 -31.26
C GLU A 742 -2.74 79.30 -30.80
N VAL A 743 -3.28 78.01 -30.57
CA VAL A 743 -2.61 76.65 -30.05
C VAL A 743 -3.31 75.14 -30.19
N LYS A 744 -2.66 73.88 -30.36
CA LYS A 744 -3.26 72.41 -30.25
C LYS A 744 -2.41 70.99 -30.20
N PRO A 745 -2.85 69.73 -29.70
CA PRO A 745 -2.15 68.31 -29.63
C PRO A 745 -2.89 66.86 -29.89
N GLU A 746 -2.29 65.57 -29.83
CA GLU A 746 -2.91 64.11 -29.90
C GLU A 746 -2.02 62.71 -29.81
N VAL A 747 -2.51 61.40 -29.57
CA VAL A 747 -1.79 59.98 -29.55
C VAL A 747 -2.60 58.53 -29.44
N LYS A 748 -2.12 57.24 -29.80
CA LYS A 748 -2.79 55.79 -29.71
C LYS A 748 -1.96 54.34 -29.80
N PRO A 749 -2.52 53.03 -29.65
CA PRO A 749 -1.86 51.61 -29.41
C PRO A 749 -2.27 50.19 -30.17
N GLY A 750 -1.92 48.89 -29.73
CA GLY A 750 -2.06 47.43 -30.35
C GLY A 750 -2.24 46.09 -29.41
N VAL A 751 -2.14 44.67 -29.59
CA VAL A 751 -1.70 43.48 -30.53
C VAL A 751 -2.22 41.94 -30.16
N LYS A 752 -1.75 40.71 -30.71
CA LYS A 752 -2.15 39.18 -30.52
C LYS A 752 -1.04 38.06 -31.00
N PRO A 753 -1.04 36.64 -31.28
CA PRO A 753 -1.80 35.27 -31.08
C PRO A 753 -1.13 33.74 -31.09
N GLU A 754 -1.80 32.60 -30.63
CA GLU A 754 -2.04 31.11 -31.12
C GLU A 754 -1.14 29.77 -31.32
N THR A 755 -1.75 28.51 -31.39
CA THR A 755 -1.57 27.30 -32.36
C THR A 755 -2.16 25.84 -32.03
N LYS A 756 -2.39 24.90 -33.02
CA LYS A 756 -2.99 23.49 -32.90
C LYS A 756 -2.79 22.45 -34.08
N PRO A 757 -2.74 21.08 -33.88
CA PRO A 757 -2.69 19.96 -34.92
C PRO A 757 -3.67 18.70 -34.80
N ASP A 758 -3.47 17.54 -35.49
CA ASP A 758 -4.42 16.39 -35.78
C ASP A 758 -3.84 14.94 -36.11
N THR A 759 -4.66 13.84 -36.15
CA THR A 759 -4.73 12.70 -37.18
C THR A 759 -5.65 11.45 -36.83
N LYS A 760 -5.95 10.51 -37.79
CA LYS A 760 -6.95 9.37 -37.75
C LYS A 760 -6.71 8.29 -38.89
N PRO A 761 -7.62 7.33 -39.30
CA PRO A 761 -8.21 6.06 -38.75
C PRO A 761 -7.88 4.72 -39.53
N SER A 762 -8.41 3.53 -39.12
CA SER A 762 -8.83 2.38 -40.00
C SER A 762 -9.49 1.16 -39.26
N THR A 763 -10.49 0.48 -39.85
CA THR A 763 -11.34 -0.65 -39.32
C THR A 763 -12.26 -1.23 -40.44
N PRO A 764 -12.98 -2.40 -40.35
CA PRO A 764 -12.93 -3.64 -39.51
C PRO A 764 -13.01 -4.98 -40.35
N ALA A 765 -13.38 -6.15 -39.76
CA ALA A 765 -13.82 -7.39 -40.47
C ALA A 765 -14.71 -8.34 -39.60
N GLN A 766 -15.58 -9.15 -40.25
CA GLN A 766 -16.47 -10.23 -39.73
C GLN A 766 -16.86 -11.16 -40.94
N PRO A 767 -17.64 -12.29 -40.87
CA PRO A 767 -18.65 -12.76 -39.87
C PRO A 767 -18.11 -13.83 -38.87
N GLU A 768 -18.66 -15.01 -38.46
CA GLU A 768 -19.75 -15.95 -38.85
C GLU A 768 -20.37 -16.73 -37.64
N SER A 769 -21.42 -17.54 -37.86
CA SER A 769 -22.16 -18.44 -36.93
C SER A 769 -23.13 -19.34 -37.76
N PRO A 770 -23.97 -20.28 -37.23
CA PRO A 770 -24.13 -20.83 -35.85
C PRO A 770 -24.24 -22.39 -35.76
N THR A 771 -24.32 -22.97 -34.55
CA THR A 771 -25.21 -24.15 -34.29
C THR A 771 -25.50 -24.41 -32.80
N ALA A 772 -26.60 -25.11 -32.54
CA ALA A 772 -27.09 -25.70 -31.27
C ALA A 772 -27.71 -27.09 -31.63
N PRO A 773 -28.28 -27.95 -30.74
CA PRO A 773 -28.72 -27.68 -29.36
C PRO A 773 -28.59 -28.84 -28.30
N ALA A 774 -29.06 -28.53 -27.09
CA ALA A 774 -29.80 -29.38 -26.13
C ALA A 774 -29.31 -30.78 -25.66
N ALA A 775 -29.22 -30.93 -24.33
CA ALA A 775 -29.63 -32.14 -23.60
C ALA A 775 -30.02 -31.81 -22.13
N LYS A 776 -30.98 -32.57 -21.55
CA LYS A 776 -31.38 -32.49 -20.12
C LYS A 776 -31.98 -33.84 -19.67
N PRO A 777 -31.45 -34.45 -18.59
CA PRO A 777 -32.29 -34.95 -17.49
C PRO A 777 -31.70 -34.58 -16.10
N ALA A 778 -32.37 -34.48 -14.94
CA ALA A 778 -33.72 -34.77 -14.44
C ALA A 778 -33.80 -35.94 -13.42
N ALA A 779 -34.36 -35.62 -12.23
CA ALA A 779 -34.94 -36.52 -11.20
C ALA A 779 -33.97 -37.46 -10.41
N PRO A 780 -34.42 -38.14 -9.32
CA PRO A 780 -35.63 -37.95 -8.49
C PRO A 780 -35.37 -37.84 -6.95
N SER A 781 -36.44 -37.61 -6.19
CA SER A 781 -36.53 -37.65 -4.71
C SER A 781 -36.76 -39.08 -4.16
N ALA A 782 -36.50 -39.33 -2.85
CA ALA A 782 -37.40 -40.10 -1.96
C ALA A 782 -36.98 -40.12 -0.47
N GLN A 783 -37.97 -39.91 0.42
CA GLN A 783 -38.10 -40.41 1.81
C GLN A 783 -39.30 -41.42 1.79
N PRO A 784 -39.76 -42.14 2.87
CA PRO A 784 -39.82 -41.73 4.28
C PRO A 784 -39.74 -42.85 5.38
N GLN A 785 -40.10 -42.50 6.62
CA GLN A 785 -40.57 -43.35 7.76
C GLN A 785 -39.54 -44.31 8.44
N ALA A 786 -39.29 -44.32 9.76
CA ALA A 786 -40.11 -44.37 11.00
C ALA A 786 -40.34 -45.84 11.48
N ALA A 787 -40.44 -46.18 12.79
CA ALA A 787 -40.64 -45.39 14.01
C ALA A 787 -40.05 -46.06 15.30
N ALA A 788 -40.43 -45.55 16.48
CA ALA A 788 -40.42 -46.15 17.84
C ALA A 788 -39.41 -45.62 18.90
N ALA A 789 -39.95 -45.43 20.11
CA ALA A 789 -39.37 -45.08 21.43
C ALA A 789 -40.37 -45.66 22.49
N PRO A 790 -40.40 -45.33 23.81
CA PRO A 790 -39.50 -44.53 24.68
C PRO A 790 -39.22 -45.19 26.07
N ALA A 791 -38.49 -44.50 26.99
CA ALA A 791 -38.72 -44.53 28.47
C ALA A 791 -37.85 -43.50 29.25
N ALA A 792 -38.37 -43.01 30.40
CA ALA A 792 -37.75 -42.17 31.46
C ALA A 792 -37.18 -40.77 31.04
N ARG A 793 -37.48 -39.60 31.65
CA ARG A 793 -37.73 -39.12 33.05
C ARG A 793 -36.49 -39.13 33.96
N GLN A 794 -36.18 -38.13 34.81
CA GLN A 794 -36.71 -36.78 35.16
C GLN A 794 -35.66 -36.09 36.08
N ASP A 795 -35.59 -34.78 36.40
CA ASP A 795 -36.26 -33.50 36.02
C ASP A 795 -35.38 -32.30 36.51
N THR A 796 -35.83 -31.03 36.36
CA THR A 796 -35.28 -29.76 36.95
C THR A 796 -33.92 -29.25 36.42
N SER A 797 -33.61 -27.94 36.28
CA SER A 797 -34.29 -26.66 36.60
C SER A 797 -33.99 -25.56 35.56
N ALA A 798 -34.83 -24.51 35.52
CA ALA A 798 -34.64 -23.22 34.81
C ALA A 798 -34.51 -22.07 35.87
N PRO A 799 -34.41 -20.74 35.56
CA PRO A 799 -34.67 -20.03 34.29
C PRO A 799 -33.73 -18.83 33.96
N ALA A 800 -34.19 -17.96 33.03
CA ALA A 800 -33.70 -16.61 32.69
C ALA A 800 -32.39 -16.52 31.85
N GLN A 801 -32.20 -15.57 30.93
CA GLN A 801 -33.08 -14.47 30.47
C GLN A 801 -32.81 -14.10 28.99
N ALA A 802 -33.83 -13.56 28.33
CA ALA A 802 -33.78 -12.86 27.03
C ALA A 802 -34.15 -11.36 27.30
N PRO A 803 -34.08 -10.38 26.35
CA PRO A 803 -34.33 -10.51 24.90
C PRO A 803 -33.55 -9.51 23.98
N ALA A 804 -34.14 -9.23 22.80
CA ALA A 804 -34.00 -8.06 21.90
C ALA A 804 -33.01 -8.14 20.70
N LYS A 805 -33.60 -8.22 19.49
CA LYS A 805 -33.12 -7.57 18.25
C LYS A 805 -33.89 -6.23 18.10
N PRO A 806 -33.39 -5.24 17.33
CA PRO A 806 -33.91 -5.07 15.95
C PRO A 806 -32.86 -4.50 14.93
N THR A 807 -32.62 -5.12 13.77
CA THR A 807 -33.17 -4.88 12.40
C THR A 807 -32.58 -3.72 11.55
N LEU A 808 -32.35 -4.00 10.25
CA LEU A 808 -32.21 -3.07 9.09
C LEU A 808 -30.93 -2.18 9.04
N ALA A 809 -30.41 -1.74 7.88
CA ALA A 809 -30.52 -2.16 6.46
C ALA A 809 -29.45 -1.43 5.58
N ALA A 810 -29.25 -1.89 4.33
CA ALA A 810 -28.59 -1.15 3.21
C ALA A 810 -27.07 -0.82 3.38
N SER A 811 -26.27 -0.50 2.34
CA SER A 811 -26.38 -0.71 0.88
C SER A 811 -25.01 -0.50 0.18
N GLY A 812 -24.61 -1.41 -0.72
CA GLY A 812 -23.53 -1.25 -1.71
C GLY A 812 -22.09 -1.08 -1.17
N SER A 813 -21.07 -0.80 -2.00
CA SER A 813 -20.80 -1.24 -3.40
C SER A 813 -19.44 -0.70 -3.88
N GLU A 814 -18.71 -1.53 -4.65
CA GLU A 814 -17.68 -1.18 -5.66
C GLU A 814 -16.26 -0.67 -5.29
N ALA A 815 -15.35 -0.98 -6.23
CA ALA A 815 -13.97 -0.51 -6.52
C ALA A 815 -12.91 -0.53 -5.39
N LEU A 816 -11.76 -1.21 -5.50
CA LEU A 816 -10.71 -1.30 -6.55
C LEU A 816 -9.85 -0.03 -6.74
N GLY A 817 -8.55 -0.16 -6.41
CA GLY A 817 -7.50 0.85 -6.61
C GLY A 817 -6.27 0.53 -5.75
N SER A 818 -5.42 -0.45 -6.07
CA SER A 818 -4.33 -0.41 -7.08
C SER A 818 -3.23 0.65 -6.82
N ILE A 819 -2.09 0.18 -6.28
CA ILE A 819 -0.73 0.76 -6.28
C ILE A 819 0.22 -0.38 -5.84
N GLY A 820 1.48 -0.49 -6.30
CA GLY A 820 2.14 0.29 -7.35
C GLY A 820 3.65 0.51 -7.12
N ALA A 821 4.48 -0.32 -7.77
CA ALA A 821 5.89 -0.08 -8.10
C ALA A 821 6.98 -0.04 -6.98
N ALA A 822 8.24 -0.02 -7.47
CA ALA A 822 9.55 0.10 -6.79
C ALA A 822 10.02 -1.13 -5.96
N THR A 823 11.04 -1.93 -6.30
CA THR A 823 12.37 -1.77 -6.97
C THR A 823 13.53 -1.59 -5.98
N LEU A 824 14.72 -2.11 -6.35
CA LEU A 824 16.06 -2.05 -5.73
C LEU A 824 16.48 -3.27 -4.87
N LEU A 825 17.78 -3.61 -4.72
CA LEU A 825 18.91 -3.74 -5.68
C LEU A 825 20.15 -4.32 -4.95
N LEU A 826 21.09 -4.94 -5.69
CA LEU A 826 22.45 -5.38 -5.26
C LEU A 826 22.53 -6.41 -4.09
N LEU A 827 23.69 -6.99 -3.75
CA LEU A 827 24.70 -7.72 -4.56
C LEU A 827 25.60 -8.53 -3.60
N ALA A 828 26.43 -9.44 -4.12
CA ALA A 828 27.27 -10.34 -3.34
C ALA A 828 28.53 -9.71 -2.69
N GLY A 829 28.97 -10.36 -1.60
CA GLY A 829 30.27 -10.21 -0.94
C GLY A 829 30.26 -11.03 0.36
N GLY A 830 31.35 -11.62 0.85
CA GLY A 830 32.72 -11.72 0.33
C GLY A 830 33.67 -12.09 1.48
N ALA A 831 34.27 -13.28 1.47
CA ALA A 831 34.99 -13.82 2.63
C ALA A 831 36.49 -13.44 2.67
N VAL A 832 37.02 -13.16 3.87
CA VAL A 832 38.47 -13.07 4.17
C VAL A 832 38.75 -13.69 5.56
N VAL A 833 39.92 -14.31 5.71
CA VAL A 833 40.33 -15.14 6.86
C VAL A 833 41.30 -14.41 7.81
N MET A 834 41.38 -14.86 9.07
CA MET A 834 42.30 -14.34 10.10
C MET A 834 43.80 -14.43 9.73
N GLY A 835 44.59 -13.49 10.26
CA GLY A 835 46.04 -13.63 10.45
C GLY A 835 46.50 -12.75 11.62
N ARG A 836 47.27 -13.29 12.58
CA ARG A 836 47.50 -12.63 13.89
C ARG A 836 48.98 -12.67 14.35
N SER A 837 49.56 -11.48 14.52
CA SER A 837 50.71 -11.09 15.36
C SER A 837 52.08 -11.82 15.24
N ARG A 838 53.16 -11.09 15.58
CA ARG A 838 54.57 -11.51 15.55
C ARG A 838 55.17 -11.60 16.98
N ALA A 839 56.40 -12.14 17.03
CA ALA A 839 57.47 -11.99 18.06
C ALA A 839 57.62 -13.15 19.07
N ARG A 840 58.80 -13.47 19.63
CA ARG A 840 60.25 -13.44 19.21
C ARG A 840 61.07 -13.95 20.41
N HIS A 841 62.07 -14.82 20.21
CA HIS A 841 63.13 -15.19 21.21
C HIS A 841 62.66 -15.85 22.54
N ALA A 842 63.48 -16.62 23.27
CA ALA A 842 64.71 -17.37 22.93
C ALA A 842 65.01 -18.46 24.00
N ALA A 843 65.80 -19.45 23.59
CA ALA A 843 66.69 -20.33 24.37
C ALA A 843 66.37 -20.64 25.86
N LYS A 844 66.19 -21.93 26.15
CA LYS A 844 67.35 -22.75 26.55
C LYS A 844 67.19 -24.21 26.11
#